data_AF-A0A2T5I1I8-F1
#
_entry.id   AF-A0A2T5I1I8-F1
#
_cell.length_a   1.000
_cell.length_b   1.000
_cell.length_c   1.000
_cell.angle_alpha   90.00
_cell.angle_beta   90.00
_cell.angle_gamma   90.00
#
_symmetry.space_group_name_H-M   'P 1'
#
loop_
_entity.id
_entity.type
_entity.pdbx_description
1 polymer ?
#
loop_
_entity_poly.entity_id
_entity_poly.type
_entity_poly.pdbx_seq_one_letter_code
_entity_poly.pdbx_strand_id
1 'polypeptide(L)'
;MQGYFPVDIRDGENDDPVLDYRFLFKSPGIVSSADLADCLTQALRRALFPDAIVFVCIPSEFEQLSEVFKKDEGVKQALERASSKVCVAICKINQLGNLEKPKYIKNQRNSLPLVETKYQEKIFREGLQTLFNTPNVLVPAPAGFIFVKPSKNRSRYFLRAEEALYETERVQFLAFAILGRIAKREKETQEPIRVIFIDTMGIASLAYVLRELYHELYKKPRPRVESFHSYGGIRNIPIPLQGTSLCIISASSSMTMQRDWQKRTRCYSSEVITLITFKNAVDSEQAIYAFNEIDSINSNEDQSGFRDLRIVGESFTHEDVPLKQVLLKVSSHRQKRWFEIGSIYSELKLFSLMKAGEVGNNTRPIFVEGEQLLKSDDFDFFFEKEIMQCVPLSVQAIVHQDDKTSKELAEKCAIRVKEIRNEKEVLKVISARELENSPLDKEKALLIVAAVIGSGTRLLSISRDLRDIHDGARHYMIGFQLTESINDCEQLKKNLRFSANKSVINVSIMESLAIGRTVEDTYKAEIDLFGRWSGFPYLEERVHELRQRQGLNQNAFLPATLQNEDNLKLRKDFAFWKAGYDLGADHSVAVLVTAALILQHAREFNKFKDADDRLASDTFQQVILDPENFARYNDGVIQAALLRVAHPTELDYSSHEGVSRRMTDILSGIFRMNSRQQGEAALEFAFALKNNRIKLYGSDLSHLKDEVRNLCEKNGKYIKLLKNILDIDSSNALNDETSI
;
A
#
# COMPACT_ATOMS: atom_id res chain seq x y z
N MET A 1 12.21 28.92 23.76
CA MET A 1 13.35 29.75 24.17
C MET A 1 13.96 30.35 22.91
N GLN A 2 13.65 31.61 22.61
CA GLN A 2 14.14 32.25 21.41
C GLN A 2 15.66 32.46 21.51
N GLY A 3 16.41 32.17 20.44
CA GLY A 3 17.85 32.35 20.36
C GLY A 3 18.71 31.23 20.96
N TYR A 4 18.13 30.25 21.67
CA TYR A 4 18.87 29.17 22.33
C TYR A 4 18.24 27.78 22.11
N PHE A 5 19.05 26.78 21.76
CA PHE A 5 18.65 25.37 21.72
C PHE A 5 18.92 24.70 23.08
N PRO A 6 17.87 24.23 23.79
CA PRO A 6 18.02 23.59 25.09
C PRO A 6 18.38 22.10 24.98
N VAL A 7 19.32 21.65 25.80
CA VAL A 7 19.65 20.24 26.00
C VAL A 7 19.63 19.94 27.49
N ASP A 8 18.74 19.05 27.91
CA ASP A 8 18.55 18.66 29.30
C ASP A 8 19.20 17.30 29.56
N ILE A 9 19.99 17.18 30.63
CA ILE A 9 20.75 15.97 30.92
C ILE A 9 20.76 15.72 32.43
N ARG A 10 20.35 14.51 32.82
CA ARG A 10 20.50 14.02 34.18
C ARG A 10 21.74 13.12 34.26
N ASP A 11 22.75 13.56 35.01
CA ASP A 11 24.00 12.82 35.16
C ASP A 11 23.92 11.82 36.32
N GLY A 12 23.59 10.56 36.04
CA GLY A 12 23.50 9.48 37.03
C GLY A 12 24.51 8.35 36.86
N GLU A 13 25.54 8.53 36.02
CA GLU A 13 26.54 7.49 35.70
C GLU A 13 27.86 7.62 36.49
N ASN A 14 28.03 8.69 37.28
CA ASN A 14 29.19 8.90 38.14
C ASN A 14 28.83 8.55 39.60
N ASP A 15 29.80 8.09 40.41
CA ASP A 15 29.66 7.84 41.87
C ASP A 15 29.38 9.13 42.70
N ASP A 16 29.25 10.28 42.03
CA ASP A 16 28.91 11.58 42.57
C ASP A 16 27.37 11.77 42.68
N PRO A 17 26.88 12.76 43.45
CA PRO A 17 25.45 13.06 43.51
C PRO A 17 24.88 13.33 42.12
N VAL A 18 23.71 12.75 41.81
CA VAL A 18 23.04 12.91 40.52
C VAL A 18 22.72 14.38 40.27
N LEU A 19 23.29 14.96 39.21
CA LEU A 19 23.12 16.37 38.87
C LEU A 19 22.23 16.55 37.64
N ASP A 20 21.30 17.51 37.68
CA ASP A 20 20.46 17.89 36.55
C ASP A 20 21.01 19.15 35.84
N TYR A 21 21.41 18.99 34.58
CA TYR A 21 22.00 20.04 33.75
C TYR A 21 21.05 20.51 32.66
N ARG A 22 21.07 21.81 32.42
CA ARG A 22 20.46 22.44 31.26
C ARG A 22 21.50 23.22 30.47
N PHE A 23 21.86 22.71 29.30
CA PHE A 23 22.72 23.41 28.35
C PHE A 23 21.88 24.23 27.39
N LEU A 24 22.28 25.47 27.14
CA LEU A 24 21.57 26.42 26.28
C LEU A 24 22.53 26.88 25.18
N PHE A 25 22.43 26.28 24.01
CA PHE A 25 23.30 26.58 22.87
C PHE A 25 22.79 27.80 22.12
N LYS A 26 23.55 28.89 22.16
CA LYS A 26 23.20 30.15 21.51
C LYS A 26 23.36 30.06 19.99
N SER A 27 22.37 30.57 19.27
CA SER A 27 22.49 30.88 17.82
C SER A 27 23.33 32.15 17.59
N PRO A 28 24.24 32.18 16.60
CA PRO A 28 25.06 33.35 16.29
C PRO A 28 24.20 34.58 15.96
N GLY A 29 24.65 35.75 16.41
CA GLY A 29 23.96 37.00 16.19
C GLY A 29 23.92 37.87 17.44
N ILE A 30 23.13 38.92 17.38
CA ILE A 30 23.04 39.93 18.44
C ILE A 30 22.67 39.26 19.77
N VAL A 31 23.48 39.51 20.81
CA VAL A 31 23.13 39.12 22.19
C VAL A 31 21.99 40.02 22.67
N SER A 32 20.76 39.53 22.57
CA SER A 32 19.55 40.20 23.05
C SER A 32 19.39 39.97 24.56
N SER A 33 19.36 41.05 25.34
CA SER A 33 19.17 40.94 26.79
C SER A 33 17.76 40.47 27.17
N ALA A 34 16.75 40.82 26.36
CA ALA A 34 15.39 40.34 26.53
C ALA A 34 15.29 38.82 26.33
N ASP A 35 15.87 38.29 25.24
CA ASP A 35 15.84 36.85 24.96
C ASP A 35 16.62 36.06 26.00
N LEU A 36 17.75 36.61 26.48
CA LEU A 36 18.53 36.01 27.55
C LEU A 36 17.76 35.95 28.88
N ALA A 37 17.07 37.03 29.27
CA ALA A 37 16.29 37.08 30.50
C ALA A 37 15.07 36.13 30.45
N ASP A 38 14.39 36.07 29.29
CA ASP A 38 13.28 35.14 29.06
C ASP A 38 13.77 33.68 29.04
N CYS A 39 14.85 33.39 28.32
CA CYS A 39 15.46 32.06 28.28
C CYS A 39 15.86 31.58 29.68
N LEU A 40 16.51 32.43 30.49
CA LEU A 40 16.86 32.11 31.87
C LEU A 40 15.60 31.88 32.74
N THR A 41 14.57 32.71 32.58
CA THR A 41 13.30 32.54 33.31
C THR A 41 12.61 31.23 32.94
N GLN A 42 12.53 30.90 31.64
CA GLN A 42 11.99 29.63 31.16
C GLN A 42 12.84 28.44 31.63
N ALA A 43 14.16 28.60 31.69
CA ALA A 43 15.07 27.57 32.15
C ALA A 43 14.79 27.17 33.62
N LEU A 44 14.33 28.13 34.43
CA LEU A 44 13.98 27.97 35.84
C LEU A 44 12.53 27.52 36.09
N ARG A 45 11.62 27.58 35.10
CA ARG A 45 10.21 27.15 35.22
C ARG A 45 10.05 25.63 35.07
N ARG A 46 10.69 24.86 35.95
CA ARG A 46 10.52 23.39 36.04
C ARG A 46 9.99 22.99 37.42
N ALA A 47 9.37 21.81 37.50
CA ALA A 47 8.89 21.25 38.77
C ALA A 47 10.04 21.04 39.78
N LEU A 48 11.24 20.73 39.28
CA LEU A 48 12.50 20.71 40.03
C LEU A 48 13.48 21.67 39.35
N PHE A 49 14.17 22.49 40.14
CA PHE A 49 15.21 23.38 39.61
C PHE A 49 16.40 22.55 39.09
N PRO A 50 16.99 22.90 37.94
CA PRO A 50 18.23 22.29 37.50
C PRO A 50 19.36 22.65 38.47
N ASP A 51 20.32 21.75 38.63
CA ASP A 51 21.52 21.98 39.42
C ASP A 51 22.47 22.99 38.76
N ALA A 52 22.53 22.97 37.42
CA ALA A 52 23.35 23.86 36.63
C ALA A 52 22.68 24.27 35.30
N ILE A 53 22.73 25.55 34.98
CA ILE A 53 22.37 26.13 33.68
C ILE A 53 23.65 26.62 33.01
N VAL A 54 23.96 26.08 31.84
CA VAL A 54 25.20 26.38 31.11
C VAL A 54 24.87 26.96 29.74
N PHE A 55 25.20 28.23 29.54
CA PHE A 55 25.07 28.89 28.24
C PHE A 55 26.29 28.59 27.38
N VAL A 56 26.09 28.07 26.17
CA VAL A 56 27.16 27.75 25.22
C VAL A 56 27.12 28.73 24.06
N CYS A 57 28.26 29.36 23.76
CA CYS A 57 28.38 30.33 22.67
C CYS A 57 29.72 30.19 21.94
N ILE A 58 29.83 30.85 20.79
CA ILE A 58 31.10 30.97 20.05
C ILE A 58 32.04 31.96 20.74
N PRO A 59 33.37 31.86 20.54
CA PRO A 59 34.34 32.69 21.26
C PRO A 59 34.16 34.20 21.08
N SER A 60 33.67 34.66 19.92
CA SER A 60 33.46 36.09 19.63
C SER A 60 32.34 36.73 20.46
N GLU A 61 31.35 35.93 20.88
CA GLU A 61 30.17 36.40 21.61
C GLU A 61 30.32 36.29 23.13
N PHE A 62 31.36 35.61 23.60
CA PHE A 62 31.53 35.26 25.01
C PHE A 62 31.64 36.48 25.95
N GLU A 63 32.41 37.49 25.54
CA GLU A 63 32.56 38.70 26.35
C GLU A 63 31.28 39.54 26.33
N GLN A 64 30.62 39.67 25.18
CA GLN A 64 29.34 40.37 25.08
C GLN A 64 28.28 39.71 25.97
N LEU A 65 28.15 38.38 25.93
CA LEU A 65 27.23 37.63 26.78
C LEU A 65 27.57 37.83 28.27
N SER A 66 28.85 37.76 28.62
CA SER A 66 29.33 38.03 29.99
C SER A 66 29.00 39.44 30.47
N GLU A 67 29.08 40.45 29.59
CA GLU A 67 28.74 41.83 29.92
C GLU A 67 27.24 42.02 30.14
N VAL A 68 26.40 41.41 29.31
CA VAL A 68 24.94 41.50 29.44
C VAL A 68 24.48 40.95 30.79
N PHE A 69 25.02 39.81 31.23
CA PHE A 69 24.75 39.28 32.59
C PHE A 69 25.15 40.24 33.73
N LYS A 70 26.13 41.13 33.51
CA LYS A 70 26.62 42.08 34.51
C LYS A 70 25.92 43.43 34.47
N LYS A 71 25.49 43.91 33.30
CA LYS A 71 25.04 45.29 33.09
C LYS A 71 23.52 45.41 32.95
N ASP A 72 22.82 44.41 32.41
CA ASP A 72 21.39 44.50 32.14
C ASP A 72 20.54 44.18 33.38
N GLU A 73 19.63 45.07 33.74
CA GLU A 73 18.79 44.93 34.93
C GLU A 73 17.73 43.83 34.79
N GLY A 74 17.18 43.58 33.59
CA GLY A 74 16.21 42.52 33.37
C GLY A 74 16.83 41.13 33.51
N VAL A 75 18.04 40.96 32.98
CA VAL A 75 18.82 39.70 33.12
C VAL A 75 19.24 39.48 34.57
N LYS A 76 19.67 40.51 35.30
CA LYS A 76 19.97 40.41 36.75
C LYS A 76 18.75 39.97 37.55
N GLN A 77 17.58 40.56 37.29
CA GLN A 77 16.34 40.16 37.96
C GLN A 77 15.98 38.69 37.67
N ALA A 78 16.14 38.23 36.43
CA ALA A 78 15.95 36.82 36.10
C ALA A 78 16.98 35.91 36.80
N LEU A 79 18.23 36.36 36.92
CA LEU A 79 19.31 35.66 37.62
C LEU A 79 19.09 35.58 39.13
N GLU A 80 18.42 36.54 39.75
CA GLU A 80 18.02 36.47 41.16
C GLU A 80 17.01 35.34 41.44
N ARG A 81 16.17 35.00 40.46
CA ARG A 81 15.21 33.89 40.59
C ARG A 81 15.87 32.51 40.65
N ALA A 82 17.12 32.39 40.22
CA ALA A 82 17.91 31.16 40.32
C ALA A 82 18.23 30.77 41.79
N SER A 83 18.03 31.68 42.75
CA SER A 83 18.33 31.51 44.19
C SER A 83 19.79 31.12 44.46
N SER A 84 20.12 30.62 45.65
CA SER A 84 21.44 30.04 46.00
C SER A 84 21.62 28.59 45.52
N LYS A 85 20.58 27.99 44.94
CA LYS A 85 20.54 26.54 44.62
C LYS A 85 21.05 26.19 43.22
N VAL A 86 20.90 27.08 42.24
CA VAL A 86 21.20 26.82 40.83
C VAL A 86 22.52 27.46 40.42
N CYS A 87 23.45 26.68 39.89
CA CYS A 87 24.68 27.17 39.27
C CYS A 87 24.36 27.75 37.89
N VAL A 88 24.89 28.94 37.56
CA VAL A 88 24.76 29.53 36.21
C VAL A 88 26.16 29.82 35.67
N ALA A 89 26.47 29.29 34.49
CA ALA A 89 27.78 29.42 33.86
C ALA A 89 27.68 29.68 32.34
N ILE A 90 28.76 30.21 31.77
CA ILE A 90 28.95 30.39 30.33
C ILE A 90 30.17 29.59 29.87
N CYS A 91 30.02 28.85 28.78
CA CYS A 91 31.08 28.11 28.10
C CYS A 91 31.26 28.60 26.66
N LYS A 92 32.51 28.56 26.19
CA LYS A 92 32.84 28.72 24.78
C LYS A 92 32.90 27.36 24.11
N ILE A 93 32.46 27.26 22.87
CA ILE A 93 32.76 26.12 22.02
C ILE A 93 34.00 26.42 21.18
N ASN A 94 34.95 25.48 21.15
CA ASN A 94 36.18 25.63 20.38
C ASN A 94 36.05 25.00 18.97
N GLN A 95 37.10 25.16 18.16
CA GLN A 95 37.15 24.60 16.80
C GLN A 95 37.04 23.07 16.74
N LEU A 96 37.25 22.34 17.85
CA LEU A 96 37.10 20.89 17.91
C LEU A 96 35.66 20.46 18.23
N GLY A 97 34.75 21.41 18.47
CA GLY A 97 33.41 21.14 18.99
C GLY A 97 33.36 20.90 20.49
N ASN A 98 34.47 21.10 21.22
CA ASN A 98 34.53 20.86 22.66
C ASN A 98 34.18 22.15 23.44
N LEU A 99 33.51 21.98 24.58
CA LEU A 99 33.26 23.06 25.52
C LEU A 99 34.54 23.39 26.30
N GLU A 100 34.89 24.66 26.33
CA GLU A 100 35.99 25.18 27.16
C GLU A 100 35.57 25.33 28.62
N LYS A 101 36.54 25.67 29.48
CA LYS A 101 36.31 25.86 30.92
C LYS A 101 35.16 26.85 31.18
N PRO A 102 34.20 26.53 32.06
CA PRO A 102 33.07 27.38 32.37
C PRO A 102 33.51 28.64 33.12
N LYS A 103 32.91 29.78 32.78
CA LYS A 103 32.94 31.02 33.56
C LYS A 103 31.66 31.12 34.37
N TYR A 104 31.78 31.01 35.69
CA TYR A 104 30.65 31.09 36.60
C TYR A 104 30.11 32.51 36.68
N ILE A 105 28.79 32.64 36.50
CA ILE A 105 28.03 33.87 36.64
C ILE A 105 27.37 33.94 38.01
N LYS A 106 26.82 32.82 38.49
CA LYS A 106 26.19 32.70 39.82
C LYS A 106 26.37 31.31 40.41
N ASN A 107 26.53 31.25 41.74
CA ASN A 107 26.71 30.05 42.56
C ASN A 107 27.77 29.09 42.02
N GLN A 108 29.03 29.39 42.31
CA GLN A 108 30.17 28.56 41.89
C GLN A 108 30.07 27.14 42.46
N ARG A 109 30.43 26.15 41.64
CA ARG A 109 30.58 24.75 42.04
C ARG A 109 32.02 24.29 41.88
N ASN A 110 32.41 23.29 42.68
CA ASN A 110 33.77 22.72 42.67
C ASN A 110 34.06 21.98 41.35
N SER A 111 33.07 21.30 40.78
CA SER A 111 33.16 20.61 39.50
C SER A 111 31.85 20.69 38.73
N LEU A 112 31.96 20.65 37.39
CA LEU A 112 30.86 20.41 36.47
C LEU A 112 31.28 19.25 35.55
N PRO A 113 31.18 17.99 36.01
CA PRO A 113 31.68 16.82 35.29
C PRO A 113 31.33 16.77 33.80
N LEU A 114 30.08 17.05 33.42
CA LEU A 114 29.66 17.02 32.00
C LEU A 114 30.38 18.03 31.09
N VAL A 115 30.92 19.12 31.65
CA VAL A 115 31.72 20.12 30.91
C VAL A 115 33.18 19.65 30.75
N GLU A 116 33.61 18.60 31.44
CA GLU A 116 34.93 18.00 31.25
C GLU A 116 34.98 17.16 29.97
N THR A 117 36.09 17.22 29.23
CA THR A 117 36.25 16.65 27.88
C THR A 117 35.80 15.19 27.77
N LYS A 118 35.99 14.38 28.82
CA LYS A 118 35.63 12.95 28.84
C LYS A 118 34.12 12.68 28.78
N TYR A 119 33.26 13.65 29.12
CA TYR A 119 31.81 13.45 29.21
C TYR A 119 31.01 14.33 28.24
N GLN A 120 31.67 15.20 27.45
CA GLN A 120 31.00 16.12 26.53
C GLN A 120 30.25 15.41 25.39
N GLU A 121 30.68 14.21 24.98
CA GLU A 121 29.99 13.42 23.97
C GLU A 121 28.52 13.13 24.35
N LYS A 122 28.24 12.96 25.65
CA LYS A 122 26.89 12.77 26.17
C LYS A 122 26.01 13.97 25.89
N ILE A 123 26.55 15.19 25.99
CA ILE A 123 25.79 16.43 25.72
C ILE A 123 25.30 16.47 24.28
N PHE A 124 26.20 16.22 23.33
CA PHE A 124 25.83 16.22 21.92
C PHE A 124 24.92 15.05 21.57
N ARG A 125 25.11 13.87 22.17
CA ARG A 125 24.24 12.71 21.94
C ARG A 125 22.78 12.99 22.36
N GLU A 126 22.56 13.49 23.57
CA GLU A 126 21.21 13.83 24.07
C GLU A 126 20.58 14.98 23.26
N GLY A 127 21.39 15.98 22.89
CA GLY A 127 20.90 17.08 22.06
C GLY A 127 20.55 16.65 20.63
N LEU A 128 21.33 15.74 20.02
CA LEU A 128 21.02 15.17 18.70
C LEU A 128 19.76 14.30 18.74
N GLN A 129 19.58 13.53 19.82
CA GLN A 129 18.33 12.80 20.04
C GLN A 129 17.14 13.75 20.16
N THR A 130 17.29 14.85 20.91
CA THR A 130 16.25 15.89 21.03
C THR A 130 15.95 16.55 19.68
N LEU A 131 16.99 16.83 18.88
CA LEU A 131 16.88 17.46 17.57
C LEU A 131 16.18 16.56 16.55
N PHE A 132 16.58 15.29 16.45
CA PHE A 132 16.05 14.35 15.45
C PHE A 132 14.77 13.62 15.88
N ASN A 133 14.41 13.63 17.16
CA ASN A 133 13.09 13.21 17.64
C ASN A 133 12.00 14.27 17.37
N THR A 134 12.08 14.91 16.21
CA THR A 134 11.10 15.87 15.71
C THR A 134 10.09 15.12 14.84
N PRO A 135 8.79 15.45 14.90
CA PRO A 135 7.80 14.89 13.99
C PRO A 135 8.27 14.99 12.53
N ASN A 136 7.91 14.01 11.71
CA ASN A 136 8.20 13.96 10.28
C ASN A 136 9.68 13.79 9.87
N VAL A 137 10.63 13.65 10.81
CA VAL A 137 12.00 13.24 10.47
C VAL A 137 12.07 11.76 10.10
N LEU A 138 11.34 10.91 10.83
CA LEU A 138 11.11 9.51 10.50
C LEU A 138 9.65 9.34 10.07
N VAL A 139 9.43 9.22 8.76
CA VAL A 139 8.09 9.16 8.16
C VAL A 139 7.69 7.70 7.94
N PRO A 140 6.62 7.19 8.60
CA PRO A 140 6.07 5.89 8.26
C PRO A 140 5.34 5.95 6.91
N ALA A 141 5.39 4.85 6.16
CA ALA A 141 4.62 4.70 4.94
C ALA A 141 3.11 4.69 5.29
N PRO A 142 2.27 5.36 4.49
CA PRO A 142 0.83 5.28 4.66
C PRO A 142 0.33 3.83 4.65
N ALA A 143 -0.80 3.58 5.32
CA ALA A 143 -1.41 2.25 5.34
C ALA A 143 -1.68 1.76 3.90
N GLY A 144 -1.27 0.53 3.59
CA GLY A 144 -1.41 -0.04 2.24
C GLY A 144 -0.31 0.36 1.24
N PHE A 145 0.67 1.16 1.65
CA PHE A 145 1.83 1.54 0.83
C PHE A 145 3.17 1.09 1.42
N ILE A 146 4.17 0.98 0.56
CA ILE A 146 5.58 0.77 0.93
C ILE A 146 6.47 1.69 0.10
N PHE A 147 7.43 2.36 0.73
CA PHE A 147 8.35 3.23 0.00
C PHE A 147 9.29 2.39 -0.86
N VAL A 148 9.42 2.78 -2.14
CA VAL A 148 10.40 2.19 -3.06
C VAL A 148 11.46 3.23 -3.39
N LYS A 149 12.70 2.94 -3.00
CA LYS A 149 13.86 3.80 -3.25
C LYS A 149 14.30 3.72 -4.72
N PRO A 150 15.06 4.71 -5.23
CA PRO A 150 15.67 4.63 -6.57
C PRO A 150 16.54 3.38 -6.77
N SER A 151 17.13 2.84 -5.70
CA SER A 151 17.88 1.59 -5.67
C SER A 151 17.01 0.32 -5.72
N LYS A 152 15.69 0.46 -5.85
CA LYS A 152 14.65 -0.59 -5.79
C LYS A 152 14.44 -1.27 -4.43
N ASN A 153 15.14 -0.82 -3.39
CA ASN A 153 14.91 -1.32 -2.04
C ASN A 153 13.58 -0.79 -1.47
N ARG A 154 12.79 -1.68 -0.87
CA ARG A 154 11.50 -1.37 -0.24
C ARG A 154 11.68 -1.08 1.26
N SER A 155 10.96 -0.12 1.82
CA SER A 155 11.00 0.19 3.26
C SER A 155 9.67 0.77 3.74
N ARG A 156 9.29 0.46 4.98
CA ARG A 156 8.11 1.05 5.63
C ARG A 156 8.37 2.43 6.23
N TYR A 157 9.62 2.87 6.27
CA TYR A 157 9.99 4.17 6.83
C TYR A 157 10.87 4.95 5.85
N PHE A 158 10.74 6.27 5.89
CA PHE A 158 11.52 7.21 5.12
C PHE A 158 12.13 8.27 6.05
N LEU A 159 13.35 8.72 5.74
CA LEU A 159 14.11 9.67 6.56
C LEU A 159 14.14 11.05 5.88
N ARG A 160 13.74 12.10 6.59
CA ARG A 160 13.75 13.50 6.12
C ARG A 160 14.49 14.39 7.11
N ALA A 161 15.78 14.64 6.85
CA ALA A 161 16.61 15.43 7.77
C ALA A 161 16.22 16.91 7.83
N GLU A 162 15.68 17.47 6.74
CA GLU A 162 15.26 18.87 6.64
C GLU A 162 14.17 19.26 7.66
N GLU A 163 13.30 18.30 8.04
CA GLU A 163 12.23 18.51 9.02
C GLU A 163 12.78 18.78 10.43
N ALA A 164 14.04 18.43 10.71
CA ALA A 164 14.70 18.77 11.97
C ALA A 164 15.24 20.22 11.99
N LEU A 165 15.27 20.91 10.85
CA LEU A 165 16.02 22.16 10.63
C LEU A 165 15.13 23.40 10.47
N TYR A 166 13.94 23.38 11.06
CA TYR A 166 12.94 24.45 10.91
C TYR A 166 13.20 25.71 11.77
N GLU A 167 14.10 25.64 12.76
CA GLU A 167 14.53 26.75 13.63
C GLU A 167 16.05 26.98 13.53
N THR A 168 16.49 28.23 13.66
CA THR A 168 17.91 28.60 13.50
C THR A 168 18.79 27.98 14.60
N GLU A 169 18.26 27.91 15.82
CA GLU A 169 18.92 27.35 17.00
C GLU A 169 19.22 25.86 16.82
N ARG A 170 18.30 25.12 16.17
CA ARG A 170 18.46 23.70 15.84
C ARG A 170 19.56 23.50 14.80
N VAL A 171 19.53 24.29 13.73
CA VAL A 171 20.56 24.27 12.68
C VAL A 171 21.94 24.56 13.29
N GLN A 172 22.01 25.54 14.18
CA GLN A 172 23.24 25.89 14.87
C GLN A 172 23.76 24.77 15.77
N PHE A 173 22.90 24.17 16.59
CA PHE A 173 23.29 23.07 17.46
C PHE A 173 23.84 21.90 16.65
N LEU A 174 23.19 21.55 15.54
CA LEU A 174 23.70 20.51 14.63
C LEU A 174 25.05 20.90 14.03
N ALA A 175 25.25 22.16 13.66
CA ALA A 175 26.53 22.65 13.17
C ALA A 175 27.64 22.52 14.22
N PHE A 176 27.35 22.80 15.50
CA PHE A 176 28.27 22.57 16.61
C PHE A 176 28.63 21.09 16.77
N ALA A 177 27.65 20.19 16.67
CA ALA A 177 27.90 18.74 16.73
C ALA A 177 28.80 18.23 15.58
N ILE A 178 28.83 18.94 14.46
CA ILE A 178 29.63 18.59 13.27
C ILE A 178 31.08 19.10 13.37
N LEU A 179 31.39 20.08 14.22
CA LEU A 179 32.74 20.68 14.31
C LEU A 179 33.86 19.65 14.57
N GLY A 180 33.61 18.64 15.40
CA GLY A 180 34.58 17.56 15.64
C GLY A 180 34.93 16.75 14.38
N ARG A 181 33.96 16.57 13.47
CA ARG A 181 34.18 15.92 12.17
C ARG A 181 34.98 16.82 11.22
N ILE A 182 34.70 18.13 11.22
CA ILE A 182 35.49 19.11 10.46
C ILE A 182 36.94 19.13 10.96
N ALA A 183 37.16 19.14 12.28
CA ALA A 183 38.50 19.11 12.86
C ALA A 183 39.28 17.85 12.46
N LYS A 184 38.62 16.67 12.48
CA LYS A 184 39.23 15.41 12.00
C LYS A 184 39.64 15.52 10.53
N ARG A 185 38.77 16.08 9.70
CA ARG A 185 39.01 16.30 8.27
C ARG A 185 40.16 17.25 8.00
N GLU A 186 40.22 18.40 8.69
CA GLU A 186 41.33 19.35 8.55
C GLU A 186 42.67 18.71 8.93
N LYS A 187 42.68 17.85 9.95
CA LYS A 187 43.88 17.10 10.36
C LYS A 187 44.33 16.09 9.30
N GLU A 188 43.40 15.42 8.64
CA GLU A 188 43.68 14.37 7.64
C GLU A 188 44.06 14.95 6.27
N THR A 189 43.38 16.01 5.83
CA THR A 189 43.53 16.57 4.48
C THR A 189 44.58 17.69 4.40
N GLN A 190 44.78 18.45 5.47
CA GLN A 190 45.66 19.63 5.54
C GLN A 190 45.38 20.73 4.50
N GLU A 191 44.25 20.66 3.81
CA GLU A 191 43.83 21.55 2.73
C GLU A 191 42.55 22.29 3.12
N PRO A 192 42.31 23.55 2.70
CA PRO A 192 41.08 24.26 3.07
C PRO A 192 39.85 23.75 2.31
N ILE A 193 38.68 23.79 2.97
CA ILE A 193 37.40 23.51 2.31
C ILE A 193 37.09 24.65 1.31
N ARG A 194 37.00 24.32 0.02
CA ARG A 194 36.64 25.25 -1.06
C ARG A 194 35.16 25.16 -1.42
N VAL A 195 34.58 23.96 -1.33
CA VAL A 195 33.17 23.70 -1.67
C VAL A 195 32.56 22.72 -0.66
N ILE A 196 31.37 23.06 -0.16
CA ILE A 196 30.48 22.20 0.59
C ILE A 196 29.40 21.68 -0.38
N PHE A 197 29.44 20.38 -0.68
CA PHE A 197 28.41 19.71 -1.45
C PHE A 197 27.30 19.22 -0.54
N ILE A 198 26.06 19.41 -0.97
CA ILE A 198 24.87 18.89 -0.28
C ILE A 198 24.01 18.09 -1.26
N ASP A 199 23.40 17.01 -0.77
CA ASP A 199 22.57 16.13 -1.59
C ASP A 199 21.20 16.73 -1.93
N THR A 200 20.69 17.63 -1.08
CA THR A 200 19.44 18.36 -1.30
C THR A 200 19.56 19.80 -0.79
N MET A 201 18.84 20.73 -1.42
CA MET A 201 18.72 22.10 -0.94
C MET A 201 17.98 22.22 0.40
N GLY A 202 17.25 21.18 0.82
CA GLY A 202 16.57 21.13 2.13
C GLY A 202 17.51 21.27 3.34
N ILE A 203 18.81 21.01 3.18
CA ILE A 203 19.83 21.17 4.23
C ILE A 203 20.79 22.35 3.98
N ALA A 204 20.45 23.27 3.07
CA ALA A 204 21.31 24.40 2.73
C ALA A 204 21.59 25.33 3.92
N SER A 205 20.60 25.51 4.81
CA SER A 205 20.75 26.30 6.04
C SER A 205 21.93 25.82 6.88
N LEU A 206 22.07 24.50 7.07
CA LEU A 206 23.20 23.89 7.77
C LEU A 206 24.53 24.16 7.08
N ALA A 207 24.58 24.01 5.75
CA ALA A 207 25.82 24.25 4.99
C ALA A 207 26.29 25.71 5.09
N TYR A 208 25.37 26.68 5.06
CA TYR A 208 25.70 28.09 5.23
C TYR A 208 26.15 28.43 6.65
N VAL A 209 25.53 27.82 7.67
CA VAL A 209 25.99 27.98 9.06
C VAL A 209 27.39 27.40 9.25
N LEU A 210 27.64 26.19 8.74
CA LEU A 210 28.98 25.58 8.80
C LEU A 210 30.02 26.40 8.05
N ARG A 211 29.68 27.00 6.91
CA ARG A 211 30.53 27.92 6.15
C ARG A 211 30.97 29.12 7.02
N GLU A 212 30.04 29.74 7.74
CA GLU A 212 30.37 30.89 8.60
C GLU A 212 31.18 30.47 9.83
N LEU A 213 30.80 29.36 10.49
CA LEU A 213 31.59 28.80 11.61
C LEU A 213 33.01 28.41 11.18
N TYR A 214 33.16 27.82 10.00
CA TYR A 214 34.47 27.46 9.46
C TYR A 214 35.34 28.71 9.25
N HIS A 215 34.78 29.75 8.66
CA HIS A 215 35.48 31.02 8.50
C HIS A 215 35.87 31.65 9.84
N GLU A 216 34.94 31.65 10.80
CA GLU A 216 35.14 32.32 12.08
C GLU A 216 36.13 31.58 12.99
N LEU A 217 35.99 30.27 13.13
CA LEU A 217 36.79 29.45 14.06
C LEU A 217 38.15 29.06 13.47
N TYR A 218 38.21 28.71 12.18
CA TYR A 218 39.46 28.27 11.53
C TYR A 218 40.20 29.40 10.81
N LYS A 219 39.60 30.60 10.70
CA LYS A 219 40.17 31.75 9.97
C LYS A 219 40.50 31.43 8.51
N LYS A 220 39.70 30.56 7.88
CA LYS A 220 39.82 30.13 6.49
C LYS A 220 38.84 30.86 5.57
N PRO A 221 39.04 30.88 4.25
CA PRO A 221 38.06 31.43 3.32
C PRO A 221 36.71 30.73 3.43
N ARG A 222 35.64 31.47 3.11
CA ARG A 222 34.28 30.94 3.07
C ARG A 222 34.10 29.98 1.88
N PRO A 223 33.79 28.69 2.10
CA PRO A 223 33.53 27.77 0.99
C PRO A 223 32.25 28.12 0.23
N ARG A 224 32.18 27.71 -1.05
CA ARG A 224 30.93 27.71 -1.82
C ARG A 224 30.02 26.59 -1.33
N VAL A 225 28.71 26.72 -1.55
CA VAL A 225 27.73 25.67 -1.25
C VAL A 225 27.05 25.25 -2.56
N GLU A 226 27.02 23.95 -2.86
CA GLU A 226 26.47 23.41 -4.11
C GLU A 226 25.58 22.17 -3.86
N SER A 227 24.36 22.15 -4.43
CA SER A 227 23.48 20.97 -4.44
C SER A 227 23.85 20.03 -5.58
N PHE A 228 23.79 18.72 -5.34
CA PHE A 228 23.84 17.73 -6.39
C PHE A 228 22.55 16.92 -6.58
N HIS A 229 21.43 17.38 -6.03
CA HIS A 229 20.10 16.86 -6.39
C HIS A 229 19.98 15.32 -6.30
N SER A 230 20.48 14.76 -5.19
CA SER A 230 20.45 13.33 -4.87
C SER A 230 21.14 12.43 -5.92
N TYR A 231 20.64 11.21 -6.13
CA TYR A 231 21.25 10.21 -7.02
C TYR A 231 21.31 10.62 -8.50
N GLY A 232 20.46 11.54 -8.96
CA GLY A 232 20.43 11.99 -10.35
C GLY A 232 21.59 12.92 -10.70
N GLY A 233 21.88 13.90 -9.83
CA GLY A 233 22.91 14.90 -10.08
C GLY A 233 24.32 14.49 -9.62
N ILE A 234 24.48 13.45 -8.78
CA ILE A 234 25.81 12.95 -8.37
C ILE A 234 26.71 12.62 -9.56
N ARG A 235 26.16 12.25 -10.72
CA ARG A 235 26.94 11.93 -11.93
C ARG A 235 27.46 13.16 -12.69
N ASN A 236 26.86 14.33 -12.46
CA ASN A 236 27.13 15.55 -13.22
C ASN A 236 28.04 16.53 -12.46
N ILE A 237 28.40 16.24 -11.22
CA ILE A 237 29.29 17.12 -10.43
C ILE A 237 30.73 17.00 -10.94
N PRO A 238 31.44 18.12 -11.17
CA PRO A 238 32.88 18.09 -11.41
C PRO A 238 33.60 17.50 -10.18
N ILE A 239 34.57 16.60 -10.42
CA ILE A 239 35.35 15.98 -9.34
C ILE A 239 36.18 17.09 -8.66
N PRO A 240 35.99 17.35 -7.36
CA PRO A 240 36.76 18.37 -6.66
C PRO A 240 38.23 17.94 -6.52
N LEU A 241 39.12 18.92 -6.32
CA LEU A 241 40.50 18.61 -5.95
C LEU A 241 40.51 17.86 -4.61
N GLN A 242 41.35 16.83 -4.52
CA GLN A 242 41.45 15.98 -3.35
C GLN A 242 41.71 16.81 -2.09
N GLY A 243 40.96 16.55 -1.00
CA GLY A 243 41.12 17.30 0.24
C GLY A 243 40.60 18.73 0.19
N THR A 244 39.84 19.16 -0.83
CA THR A 244 39.30 20.54 -0.89
C THR A 244 37.77 20.61 -0.77
N SER A 245 37.11 19.47 -0.54
CA SER A 245 35.64 19.41 -0.46
C SER A 245 35.15 18.92 0.90
N LEU A 246 33.89 19.22 1.19
CA LEU A 246 33.11 18.58 2.24
C LEU A 246 31.76 18.20 1.65
N CYS A 247 31.35 16.94 1.76
CA CYS A 247 30.04 16.47 1.32
C CYS A 247 29.16 16.21 2.55
N ILE A 248 27.99 16.83 2.59
CA ILE A 248 26.96 16.59 3.60
C ILE A 248 25.79 15.87 2.93
N ILE A 249 25.48 14.69 3.45
CA ILE A 249 24.36 13.86 3.02
C ILE A 249 23.26 13.97 4.06
N SER A 250 22.09 14.47 3.65
CA SER A 250 20.94 14.67 4.51
C SER A 250 20.50 13.37 5.19
N ALA A 251 20.19 12.34 4.43
CA ALA A 251 19.76 11.05 4.96
C ALA A 251 20.17 9.90 4.02
N SER A 252 20.62 8.79 4.59
CA SER A 252 20.92 7.59 3.79
C SER A 252 20.67 6.32 4.58
N SER A 253 19.45 5.79 4.47
CA SER A 253 19.00 4.55 5.13
C SER A 253 19.94 3.33 5.05
N SER A 254 20.75 3.19 4.00
CA SER A 254 21.71 2.08 3.85
C SER A 254 23.17 2.56 3.69
N MET A 255 23.43 3.86 3.94
CA MET A 255 24.73 4.51 3.73
C MET A 255 25.31 4.42 2.29
N THR A 256 24.49 4.04 1.30
CA THR A 256 24.97 3.81 -0.08
C THR A 256 25.42 5.10 -0.76
N MET A 257 24.72 6.21 -0.56
CA MET A 257 25.09 7.50 -1.17
C MET A 257 26.47 7.98 -0.73
N GLN A 258 26.83 7.75 0.54
CA GLN A 258 28.16 8.06 1.06
C GLN A 258 29.24 7.23 0.36
N ARG A 259 29.03 5.91 0.23
CA ARG A 259 29.97 5.03 -0.46
C ARG A 259 30.11 5.37 -1.94
N ASP A 260 29.01 5.71 -2.60
CA ASP A 260 29.00 6.12 -4.01
C ASP A 260 29.76 7.43 -4.21
N TRP A 261 29.58 8.40 -3.30
CA TRP A 261 30.35 9.64 -3.30
C TRP A 261 31.85 9.38 -3.15
N GLN A 262 32.25 8.64 -2.11
CA GLN A 262 33.65 8.30 -1.82
C GLN A 262 34.30 7.58 -3.00
N LYS A 263 33.61 6.61 -3.61
CA LYS A 263 34.12 5.89 -4.79
C LYS A 263 34.32 6.80 -5.99
N ARG A 264 33.40 7.75 -6.23
CA ARG A 264 33.44 8.63 -7.40
C ARG A 264 34.50 9.73 -7.27
N THR A 265 34.55 10.40 -6.11
CA THR A 265 35.47 11.52 -5.89
C THR A 265 36.83 11.08 -5.38
N ARG A 266 36.95 9.84 -4.90
CA ARG A 266 38.16 9.31 -4.22
C ARG A 266 38.58 10.20 -3.04
N CYS A 267 37.61 10.85 -2.40
CA CYS A 267 37.83 11.71 -1.25
C CYS A 267 38.17 10.88 0.00
N TYR A 268 38.71 11.55 1.03
CA TYR A 268 38.89 10.92 2.33
C TYR A 268 37.53 10.63 2.98
N SER A 269 37.47 9.64 3.88
CA SER A 269 36.22 9.31 4.57
C SER A 269 35.75 10.45 5.47
N SER A 270 36.67 11.24 6.01
CA SER A 270 36.37 12.45 6.79
C SER A 270 35.79 13.62 5.98
N GLU A 271 35.89 13.58 4.64
CA GLU A 271 35.27 14.57 3.76
C GLU A 271 33.78 14.32 3.52
N VAL A 272 33.20 13.22 4.03
CA VAL A 272 31.76 12.91 3.88
C VAL A 272 31.10 12.77 5.24
N ILE A 273 30.00 13.50 5.43
CA ILE A 273 29.21 13.50 6.66
C ILE A 273 27.77 13.17 6.30
N THR A 274 27.26 12.03 6.78
CA THR A 274 25.84 11.69 6.70
C THR A 274 25.15 12.15 7.99
N LEU A 275 24.04 12.91 7.90
CA LEU A 275 23.37 13.40 9.10
C LEU A 275 22.59 12.28 9.79
N ILE A 276 21.69 11.60 9.08
CA ILE A 276 20.85 10.54 9.67
C ILE A 276 20.85 9.23 8.89
N THR A 277 20.76 8.12 9.63
CA THR A 277 20.69 6.74 9.12
C THR A 277 19.93 5.82 10.08
N PHE A 278 19.87 4.52 9.78
CA PHE A 278 19.40 3.48 10.68
C PHE A 278 20.58 2.71 11.28
N LYS A 279 20.46 2.24 12.54
CA LYS A 279 21.54 1.51 13.23
C LYS A 279 21.96 0.21 12.54
N ASN A 280 21.04 -0.45 11.83
CA ASN A 280 21.30 -1.68 11.07
C ASN A 280 22.07 -1.42 9.75
N ALA A 281 22.23 -0.17 9.33
CA ALA A 281 22.97 0.16 8.12
C ALA A 281 24.45 -0.17 8.31
N VAL A 282 25.07 -0.71 7.27
CA VAL A 282 26.53 -0.88 7.22
C VAL A 282 27.18 0.51 7.30
N ASP A 283 28.17 0.67 8.17
CA ASP A 283 28.86 1.92 8.47
C ASP A 283 28.00 2.99 9.20
N SER A 284 26.94 2.57 9.92
CA SER A 284 26.02 3.49 10.61
C SER A 284 26.70 4.41 11.63
N GLU A 285 27.84 3.99 12.20
CA GLU A 285 28.67 4.78 13.12
C GLU A 285 29.32 6.03 12.47
N GLN A 286 29.32 6.10 11.14
CA GLN A 286 29.84 7.25 10.41
C GLN A 286 28.82 8.39 10.30
N ALA A 287 27.53 8.12 10.52
CA ALA A 287 26.50 9.16 10.55
C ALA A 287 26.55 9.98 11.85
N ILE A 288 25.94 11.17 11.83
CA ILE A 288 25.80 12.02 13.02
C ILE A 288 24.78 11.42 14.00
N TYR A 289 23.68 10.85 13.49
CA TYR A 289 22.66 10.19 14.29
C TYR A 289 22.09 8.95 13.59
N ALA A 290 21.81 7.90 14.36
CA ALA A 290 21.25 6.65 13.86
C ALA A 290 20.00 6.24 14.64
N PHE A 291 18.86 6.12 13.95
CA PHE A 291 17.61 5.67 14.53
C PHE A 291 17.65 4.16 14.83
N ASN A 292 17.06 3.77 15.97
CA ASN A 292 16.65 2.39 16.18
C ASN A 292 15.50 2.09 15.20
N GLU A 293 15.55 0.98 14.47
CA GLU A 293 14.39 0.55 13.70
C GLU A 293 13.29 0.16 14.70
N ILE A 294 12.10 0.77 14.59
CA ILE A 294 10.90 0.28 15.29
C ILE A 294 10.49 -0.96 14.52
N ASP A 295 10.69 -2.12 15.15
CA ASP A 295 10.42 -3.48 14.66
C ASP A 295 10.05 -3.54 13.18
N SER A 296 11.06 -3.84 12.36
CA SER A 296 10.85 -4.63 11.16
C SER A 296 10.07 -5.89 11.57
N ILE A 297 8.74 -5.84 11.51
CA ILE A 297 7.92 -7.05 11.42
C ILE A 297 8.51 -7.82 10.24
N ASN A 298 9.09 -8.96 10.61
CA ASN A 298 9.77 -9.95 9.82
C ASN A 298 9.62 -9.77 8.31
N SER A 299 10.75 -9.47 7.68
CA SER A 299 11.03 -9.90 6.31
C SER A 299 10.59 -11.37 6.15
N ASN A 300 9.43 -11.55 5.52
CA ASN A 300 8.80 -12.78 4.98
C ASN A 300 7.28 -12.85 5.21
N GLU A 301 6.64 -11.85 5.84
CA GLU A 301 5.19 -11.67 5.62
C GLU A 301 4.94 -11.19 4.19
N ASP A 302 4.00 -11.85 3.53
CA ASP A 302 3.58 -11.63 2.16
C ASP A 302 3.39 -10.13 1.87
N GLN A 303 4.39 -9.48 1.27
CA GLN A 303 4.28 -8.09 0.81
C GLN A 303 3.39 -7.97 -0.45
N SER A 304 2.62 -9.02 -0.76
CA SER A 304 1.58 -9.03 -1.78
C SER A 304 0.37 -8.25 -1.24
N GLY A 305 0.11 -7.09 -1.85
CA GLY A 305 -1.03 -6.23 -1.49
C GLY A 305 -0.67 -4.78 -1.13
N PHE A 306 0.60 -4.46 -0.85
CA PHE A 306 1.05 -3.08 -0.68
C PHE A 306 1.40 -2.44 -2.03
N ARG A 307 0.91 -1.21 -2.27
CA ARG A 307 1.28 -0.43 -3.46
C ARG A 307 2.63 0.25 -3.25
N ASP A 308 3.44 0.24 -4.31
CA ASP A 308 4.75 0.88 -4.30
C ASP A 308 4.61 2.40 -4.35
N LEU A 309 5.08 3.08 -3.30
CA LEU A 309 5.18 4.54 -3.26
C LEU A 309 6.59 4.93 -3.67
N ARG A 310 6.73 5.33 -4.94
CA ARG A 310 8.03 5.77 -5.49
C ARG A 310 8.29 7.19 -5.04
N ILE A 311 9.44 7.37 -4.40
CA ILE A 311 9.91 8.66 -3.96
C ILE A 311 10.60 9.35 -5.16
N VAL A 312 10.07 10.50 -5.62
CA VAL A 312 10.58 11.25 -6.78
C VAL A 312 10.81 12.71 -6.40
N GLY A 313 11.92 13.30 -6.84
CA GLY A 313 12.25 14.72 -6.66
C GLY A 313 13.16 15.03 -5.46
N GLU A 314 13.63 16.28 -5.34
CA GLU A 314 14.51 16.74 -4.25
C GLU A 314 13.76 17.13 -2.96
N SER A 315 12.50 17.57 -3.09
CA SER A 315 11.68 18.02 -1.95
C SER A 315 10.91 16.91 -1.29
N PHE A 316 10.88 15.71 -1.88
CA PHE A 316 10.21 14.51 -1.35
C PHE A 316 8.83 14.78 -0.72
N THR A 317 8.10 15.77 -1.24
CA THR A 317 6.80 16.18 -0.73
C THR A 317 5.77 15.18 -1.20
N HIS A 318 4.92 14.72 -0.29
CA HIS A 318 3.62 14.21 -0.67
C HIS A 318 2.86 15.40 -1.26
N GLU A 319 2.52 15.39 -2.54
CA GLU A 319 1.27 16.05 -2.92
C GLU A 319 0.21 15.42 -2.01
N ASP A 320 -0.63 16.23 -1.36
CA ASP A 320 -1.89 15.75 -0.79
C ASP A 320 -2.69 15.18 -1.96
N VAL A 321 -2.41 13.93 -2.37
CA VAL A 321 -3.12 13.29 -3.45
C VAL A 321 -4.47 12.92 -2.86
N PRO A 322 -5.53 13.68 -3.16
CA PRO A 322 -6.77 13.58 -2.42
C PRO A 322 -7.34 12.17 -2.57
N LEU A 323 -7.98 11.62 -1.54
CA LEU A 323 -8.63 10.32 -1.66
C LEU A 323 -9.63 10.32 -2.82
N LYS A 324 -9.45 9.41 -3.77
CA LYS A 324 -10.42 9.19 -4.84
C LYS A 324 -11.49 8.22 -4.36
N GLN A 325 -12.74 8.67 -4.44
CA GLN A 325 -13.91 7.88 -4.06
C GLN A 325 -14.71 7.60 -5.32
N VAL A 326 -14.83 6.32 -5.66
CA VAL A 326 -15.51 5.89 -6.89
C VAL A 326 -16.90 5.42 -6.56
N LEU A 327 -17.87 6.08 -7.18
CA LEU A 327 -19.28 5.75 -7.07
C LEU A 327 -19.75 5.05 -8.33
N LEU A 328 -20.26 3.81 -8.19
CA LEU A 328 -20.68 3.00 -9.32
C LEU A 328 -21.97 3.55 -9.93
N LYS A 329 -21.85 4.14 -11.13
CA LYS A 329 -22.95 4.70 -11.93
C LYS A 329 -23.34 3.79 -13.10
N VAL A 330 -24.64 3.68 -13.35
CA VAL A 330 -25.22 3.00 -14.52
C VAL A 330 -24.74 3.59 -15.84
N SER A 331 -24.54 4.92 -15.91
CA SER A 331 -24.09 5.61 -17.13
C SER A 331 -22.67 5.23 -17.56
N SER A 332 -21.84 4.80 -16.59
CA SER A 332 -20.39 4.65 -16.79
C SER A 332 -19.94 3.20 -16.68
N HIS A 333 -20.52 2.43 -15.76
CA HIS A 333 -20.03 1.08 -15.42
C HIS A 333 -20.88 -0.06 -15.98
N ARG A 334 -22.11 0.22 -16.43
CA ARG A 334 -23.00 -0.81 -16.96
C ARG A 334 -22.52 -1.27 -18.33
N GLN A 335 -22.32 -2.58 -18.48
CA GLN A 335 -22.04 -3.18 -19.78
C GLN A 335 -23.35 -3.46 -20.53
N LYS A 336 -23.45 -2.93 -21.76
CA LYS A 336 -24.69 -3.00 -22.57
C LYS A 336 -25.14 -4.44 -22.84
N ARG A 337 -24.20 -5.31 -23.22
CA ARG A 337 -24.50 -6.71 -23.55
C ARG A 337 -24.96 -7.49 -22.31
N TRP A 338 -24.21 -7.37 -21.21
CA TRP A 338 -24.55 -7.99 -19.93
C TRP A 338 -25.91 -7.56 -19.38
N PHE A 339 -26.28 -6.28 -19.56
CA PHE A 339 -27.60 -5.78 -19.14
C PHE A 339 -28.77 -6.56 -19.74
N GLU A 340 -28.66 -7.02 -20.98
CA GLU A 340 -29.72 -7.77 -21.66
C GLU A 340 -29.73 -9.26 -21.28
N ILE A 341 -28.55 -9.86 -21.05
CA ILE A 341 -28.41 -11.32 -20.90
C ILE A 341 -28.19 -11.79 -19.46
N GLY A 342 -27.87 -10.89 -18.53
CA GLY A 342 -27.50 -11.26 -17.15
C GLY A 342 -28.59 -12.01 -16.41
N SER A 343 -29.86 -11.58 -16.55
CA SER A 343 -31.02 -12.28 -15.99
C SER A 343 -31.25 -13.65 -16.65
N ILE A 344 -31.16 -13.72 -17.98
CA ILE A 344 -31.34 -14.95 -18.76
C ILE A 344 -30.33 -16.01 -18.30
N TYR A 345 -29.06 -15.64 -18.22
CA TYR A 345 -28.00 -16.55 -17.76
C TYR A 345 -28.13 -16.93 -16.30
N SER A 346 -28.72 -16.06 -15.47
CA SER A 346 -29.05 -16.41 -14.10
C SER A 346 -30.14 -17.47 -14.04
N GLU A 347 -31.22 -17.32 -14.80
CA GLU A 347 -32.35 -18.26 -14.83
C GLU A 347 -31.97 -19.62 -15.40
N LEU A 348 -31.04 -19.64 -16.37
CA LEU A 348 -30.41 -20.85 -16.90
C LEU A 348 -29.44 -21.53 -15.92
N LYS A 349 -29.15 -20.92 -14.76
CA LYS A 349 -28.14 -21.37 -13.79
C LYS A 349 -26.79 -21.61 -14.46
N LEU A 350 -26.37 -20.67 -15.31
CA LEU A 350 -25.14 -20.79 -16.10
C LEU A 350 -23.86 -20.77 -15.24
N PHE A 351 -23.92 -20.26 -14.01
CA PHE A 351 -22.76 -20.09 -13.15
C PHE A 351 -22.86 -20.90 -11.87
N SER A 352 -21.74 -21.51 -11.48
CA SER A 352 -21.56 -22.23 -10.21
C SER A 352 -20.33 -21.71 -9.47
N LEU A 353 -20.39 -21.62 -8.14
CA LEU A 353 -19.30 -21.17 -7.29
C LEU A 353 -18.43 -22.33 -6.83
N MET A 354 -17.12 -22.12 -6.74
CA MET A 354 -16.17 -23.05 -6.12
C MET A 354 -16.25 -24.48 -6.68
N LYS A 355 -16.38 -24.62 -8.00
CA LYS A 355 -16.44 -25.91 -8.70
C LYS A 355 -15.07 -26.34 -9.22
N ALA A 356 -14.69 -27.60 -9.05
CA ALA A 356 -13.50 -28.16 -9.70
C ALA A 356 -13.75 -28.41 -11.19
N GLY A 357 -12.77 -28.10 -12.03
CA GLY A 357 -12.83 -28.45 -13.45
C GLY A 357 -12.64 -29.96 -13.68
N GLU A 358 -13.10 -30.46 -14.83
CA GLU A 358 -12.89 -31.87 -15.23
C GLU A 358 -11.40 -32.18 -15.47
N VAL A 359 -10.66 -31.18 -15.99
CA VAL A 359 -9.25 -31.30 -16.36
C VAL A 359 -8.40 -30.47 -15.39
N GLY A 360 -7.92 -31.13 -14.35
CA GLY A 360 -7.08 -30.54 -13.30
C GLY A 360 -7.84 -30.30 -12.00
N ASN A 361 -7.19 -30.58 -10.87
CA ASN A 361 -7.79 -30.56 -9.53
C ASN A 361 -8.02 -29.14 -8.97
N ASN A 362 -7.92 -28.11 -9.81
CA ASN A 362 -8.02 -26.71 -9.40
C ASN A 362 -9.48 -26.26 -9.39
N THR A 363 -9.95 -25.84 -8.23
CA THR A 363 -11.25 -25.22 -8.04
C THR A 363 -11.29 -23.86 -8.71
N ARG A 364 -12.34 -23.59 -9.50
CA ARG A 364 -12.62 -22.28 -10.08
C ARG A 364 -13.58 -21.53 -9.17
N PRO A 365 -13.31 -20.25 -8.83
CA PRO A 365 -14.19 -19.47 -7.98
C PRO A 365 -15.56 -19.26 -8.62
N ILE A 366 -15.58 -18.98 -9.92
CA ILE A 366 -16.79 -18.92 -10.75
C ILE A 366 -16.56 -19.87 -11.92
N PHE A 367 -17.46 -20.84 -12.08
CA PHE A 367 -17.44 -21.85 -13.11
C PHE A 367 -18.65 -21.65 -14.03
N VAL A 368 -18.44 -21.79 -15.34
CA VAL A 368 -19.51 -21.69 -16.35
C VAL A 368 -19.97 -23.09 -16.72
N GLU A 369 -21.25 -23.37 -16.51
CA GLU A 369 -21.87 -24.65 -16.82
C GLU A 369 -22.07 -24.80 -18.32
N GLY A 370 -21.09 -25.39 -18.99
CA GLY A 370 -21.09 -25.58 -20.44
C GLY A 370 -22.32 -26.33 -20.96
N GLU A 371 -22.84 -27.32 -20.22
CA GLU A 371 -24.06 -28.03 -20.61
C GLU A 371 -25.31 -27.12 -20.62
N GLN A 372 -25.38 -26.11 -19.74
CA GLN A 372 -26.47 -25.14 -19.73
C GLN A 372 -26.29 -24.10 -20.83
N LEU A 373 -25.05 -23.72 -21.12
CA LEU A 373 -24.71 -22.84 -22.24
C LEU A 373 -25.24 -23.39 -23.57
N LEU A 374 -24.97 -24.66 -23.85
CA LEU A 374 -25.36 -25.31 -25.10
C LEU A 374 -26.88 -25.48 -25.27
N LYS A 375 -27.66 -25.31 -24.20
CA LYS A 375 -29.13 -25.36 -24.18
C LYS A 375 -29.78 -23.99 -24.32
N SER A 376 -29.00 -22.91 -24.33
CA SER A 376 -29.53 -21.55 -24.39
C SER A 376 -29.90 -21.15 -25.82
N ASP A 377 -31.04 -20.48 -25.97
CA ASP A 377 -31.50 -19.96 -27.28
C ASP A 377 -30.49 -18.99 -27.89
N ASP A 378 -29.82 -18.18 -27.06
CA ASP A 378 -28.76 -17.26 -27.48
C ASP A 378 -27.57 -18.01 -28.10
N PHE A 379 -27.19 -19.15 -27.51
CA PHE A 379 -26.14 -20.01 -28.06
C PHE A 379 -26.58 -20.66 -29.37
N ASP A 380 -27.83 -21.14 -29.47
CA ASP A 380 -28.34 -21.72 -30.72
C ASP A 380 -28.36 -20.69 -31.85
N PHE A 381 -28.76 -19.44 -31.57
CA PHE A 381 -28.68 -18.35 -32.53
C PHE A 381 -27.23 -18.06 -32.97
N PHE A 382 -26.30 -18.00 -32.01
CA PHE A 382 -24.87 -17.83 -32.31
C PHE A 382 -24.33 -18.99 -33.16
N PHE A 383 -24.62 -20.22 -32.75
CA PHE A 383 -24.20 -21.45 -33.40
C PHE A 383 -24.68 -21.51 -34.86
N GLU A 384 -25.99 -21.33 -35.10
CA GLU A 384 -26.55 -21.37 -36.45
C GLU A 384 -25.96 -20.27 -37.33
N LYS A 385 -25.84 -19.04 -36.80
CA LYS A 385 -25.23 -17.94 -37.53
C LYS A 385 -23.78 -18.24 -37.90
N GLU A 386 -22.99 -18.74 -36.96
CA GLU A 386 -21.56 -18.97 -37.16
C GLU A 386 -21.29 -20.11 -38.14
N ILE A 387 -21.97 -21.25 -37.97
CA ILE A 387 -21.87 -22.40 -38.87
C ILE A 387 -22.26 -22.01 -40.30
N MET A 388 -23.35 -21.25 -40.47
CA MET A 388 -23.85 -20.89 -41.81
C MET A 388 -23.05 -19.79 -42.50
N GLN A 389 -22.51 -18.82 -41.76
CA GLN A 389 -21.93 -17.61 -42.35
C GLN A 389 -20.40 -17.58 -42.34
N CYS A 390 -19.76 -18.33 -41.44
CA CYS A 390 -18.33 -18.17 -41.16
C CYS A 390 -17.50 -19.45 -41.33
N VAL A 391 -18.12 -20.63 -41.24
CA VAL A 391 -17.41 -21.92 -41.36
C VAL A 391 -17.23 -22.30 -42.83
N PRO A 392 -15.99 -22.53 -43.32
CA PRO A 392 -15.78 -22.93 -44.71
C PRO A 392 -16.38 -24.29 -45.06
N LEU A 393 -16.95 -24.41 -46.27
CA LEU A 393 -17.39 -25.70 -46.82
C LEU A 393 -16.22 -26.67 -47.08
N SER A 394 -14.98 -26.21 -47.05
CA SER A 394 -13.78 -27.05 -47.19
C SER A 394 -13.30 -27.68 -45.88
N VAL A 395 -14.01 -27.49 -44.75
CA VAL A 395 -13.62 -28.07 -43.46
C VAL A 395 -13.48 -29.59 -43.53
N GLN A 396 -12.33 -30.14 -43.16
CA GLN A 396 -12.07 -31.59 -43.19
C GLN A 396 -12.37 -32.29 -41.86
N ALA A 397 -12.21 -31.56 -40.75
CA ALA A 397 -12.31 -32.11 -39.41
C ALA A 397 -12.63 -31.00 -38.40
N ILE A 398 -13.18 -31.43 -37.26
CA ILE A 398 -13.50 -30.57 -36.13
C ILE A 398 -12.60 -30.96 -34.97
N VAL A 399 -11.78 -30.02 -34.52
CA VAL A 399 -10.86 -30.20 -33.40
C VAL A 399 -11.49 -29.60 -32.16
N HIS A 400 -11.52 -30.33 -31.05
CA HIS A 400 -12.12 -29.84 -29.81
C HIS A 400 -11.14 -29.83 -28.64
N GLN A 401 -11.38 -28.93 -27.70
CA GLN A 401 -10.73 -28.97 -26.38
C GLN A 401 -11.10 -30.27 -25.65
N ASP A 402 -10.17 -30.82 -24.85
CA ASP A 402 -10.33 -32.12 -24.17
C ASP A 402 -11.25 -32.06 -22.93
N ASP A 403 -12.49 -31.60 -23.11
CA ASP A 403 -13.55 -31.62 -22.10
C ASP A 403 -14.86 -32.12 -22.71
N LYS A 404 -15.76 -32.62 -21.85
CA LYS A 404 -17.00 -33.27 -22.28
C LYS A 404 -17.88 -32.33 -23.11
N THR A 405 -18.09 -31.10 -22.64
CA THR A 405 -18.98 -30.14 -23.30
C THR A 405 -18.42 -29.68 -24.66
N SER A 406 -17.11 -29.45 -24.78
CA SER A 406 -16.48 -29.10 -26.05
C SER A 406 -16.57 -30.23 -27.08
N LYS A 407 -16.55 -31.49 -26.62
CA LYS A 407 -16.82 -32.65 -27.48
C LYS A 407 -18.27 -32.67 -27.96
N GLU A 408 -19.24 -32.46 -27.08
CA GLU A 408 -20.67 -32.35 -27.46
C GLU A 408 -20.90 -31.23 -28.49
N LEU A 409 -20.24 -30.08 -28.31
CA LEU A 409 -20.26 -28.99 -29.28
C LEU A 409 -19.66 -29.42 -30.64
N ALA A 410 -18.54 -30.14 -30.63
CA ALA A 410 -17.90 -30.62 -31.85
C ALA A 410 -18.79 -31.61 -32.63
N GLU A 411 -19.46 -32.51 -31.91
CA GLU A 411 -20.42 -33.45 -32.49
C GLU A 411 -21.64 -32.71 -33.09
N LYS A 412 -22.17 -31.71 -32.37
CA LYS A 412 -23.24 -30.83 -32.88
C LYS A 412 -22.81 -30.10 -34.16
N CYS A 413 -21.59 -29.57 -34.20
CA CYS A 413 -21.02 -28.95 -35.40
C CYS A 413 -20.89 -29.95 -36.56
N ALA A 414 -20.42 -31.17 -36.29
CA ALA A 414 -20.17 -32.18 -37.31
C ALA A 414 -21.47 -32.62 -37.99
N ILE A 415 -22.53 -32.81 -37.20
CA ILE A 415 -23.88 -33.10 -37.69
C ILE A 415 -24.39 -31.95 -38.57
N ARG A 416 -24.30 -30.72 -38.07
CA ARG A 416 -24.83 -29.55 -38.79
C ARG A 416 -24.10 -29.30 -40.12
N VAL A 417 -22.79 -29.43 -40.15
CA VAL A 417 -22.00 -29.28 -41.39
C VAL A 417 -22.32 -30.39 -42.39
N LYS A 418 -22.55 -31.62 -41.92
CA LYS A 418 -22.99 -32.74 -42.78
C LYS A 418 -24.32 -32.42 -43.46
N GLU A 419 -25.30 -31.90 -42.71
CA GLU A 419 -26.60 -31.51 -43.25
C GLU A 419 -26.46 -30.44 -44.34
N ILE A 420 -25.61 -29.43 -44.12
CA ILE A 420 -25.36 -28.35 -45.08
C ILE A 420 -24.70 -28.87 -46.36
N ARG A 421 -23.75 -29.82 -46.23
CA ARG A 421 -23.06 -30.42 -47.38
C ARG A 421 -23.87 -31.48 -48.11
N ASN A 422 -24.96 -31.95 -47.52
CA ASN A 422 -25.74 -33.08 -48.00
C ASN A 422 -24.86 -34.35 -48.21
N GLU A 423 -23.91 -34.58 -47.29
CA GLU A 423 -23.00 -35.73 -47.31
C GLU A 423 -23.53 -36.90 -46.46
N LYS A 424 -23.09 -38.13 -46.76
CA LYS A 424 -23.51 -39.32 -46.01
C LYS A 424 -22.75 -39.50 -44.69
N GLU A 425 -21.47 -39.18 -44.68
CA GLU A 425 -20.59 -39.34 -43.52
C GLU A 425 -20.46 -38.05 -42.72
N VAL A 426 -20.27 -38.20 -41.40
CA VAL A 426 -20.04 -37.07 -40.50
C VAL A 426 -18.55 -36.73 -40.52
N LEU A 427 -18.23 -35.44 -40.40
CA LEU A 427 -16.83 -35.01 -40.30
C LEU A 427 -16.13 -35.65 -39.10
N LYS A 428 -14.83 -35.91 -39.26
CA LYS A 428 -14.01 -36.45 -38.18
C LYS A 428 -13.94 -35.44 -37.03
N VAL A 429 -14.29 -35.89 -35.83
CA VAL A 429 -14.09 -35.14 -34.58
C VAL A 429 -12.78 -35.62 -33.96
N ILE A 430 -11.88 -34.68 -33.64
CA ILE A 430 -10.53 -34.95 -33.15
C ILE A 430 -10.33 -34.22 -31.82
N SER A 431 -9.90 -34.94 -30.79
CA SER A 431 -9.52 -34.31 -29.53
C SER A 431 -8.19 -33.59 -29.66
N ALA A 432 -7.97 -32.52 -28.90
CA ALA A 432 -6.72 -31.78 -28.93
C ALA A 432 -5.49 -32.65 -28.57
N ARG A 433 -5.67 -33.74 -27.80
CA ARG A 433 -4.58 -34.71 -27.50
C ARG A 433 -4.20 -35.60 -28.69
N GLU A 434 -5.13 -35.88 -29.59
CA GLU A 434 -4.93 -36.78 -30.73
C GLU A 434 -4.53 -36.04 -32.01
N LEU A 435 -4.40 -34.71 -31.93
CA LEU A 435 -4.22 -33.83 -33.07
C LEU A 435 -2.90 -34.08 -33.81
N GLU A 436 -1.78 -34.18 -33.10
CA GLU A 436 -0.44 -34.39 -33.69
C GLU A 436 -0.33 -35.71 -34.46
N ASN A 437 -1.06 -36.75 -34.01
CA ASN A 437 -1.03 -38.09 -34.59
C ASN A 437 -2.13 -38.33 -35.62
N SER A 438 -3.00 -37.34 -35.86
CA SER A 438 -4.11 -37.48 -36.78
C SER A 438 -3.67 -37.19 -38.21
N PRO A 439 -4.01 -38.05 -39.19
CA PRO A 439 -3.76 -37.74 -40.60
C PRO A 439 -4.66 -36.56 -41.00
N LEU A 440 -4.03 -35.44 -41.35
CA LEU A 440 -4.67 -34.20 -41.79
C LEU A 440 -4.16 -33.81 -43.18
N ASP A 441 -5.07 -33.37 -44.04
CA ASP A 441 -4.72 -32.65 -45.27
C ASP A 441 -4.18 -31.27 -44.88
N LYS A 442 -3.06 -30.83 -45.46
CA LYS A 442 -2.43 -29.57 -45.07
C LYS A 442 -3.24 -28.35 -45.49
N GLU A 443 -4.05 -28.42 -46.54
CA GLU A 443 -4.69 -27.25 -47.16
C GLU A 443 -6.18 -27.11 -46.83
N LYS A 444 -6.86 -28.22 -46.52
CA LYS A 444 -8.30 -28.20 -46.19
C LYS A 444 -8.57 -27.57 -44.84
N ALA A 445 -9.67 -26.83 -44.72
CA ALA A 445 -9.94 -26.04 -43.51
C ALA A 445 -10.18 -26.89 -42.25
N LEU A 446 -9.94 -26.29 -41.09
CA LEU A 446 -10.26 -26.89 -39.78
C LEU A 446 -11.21 -25.99 -38.99
N LEU A 447 -12.17 -26.61 -38.32
CA LEU A 447 -13.01 -25.95 -37.31
C LEU A 447 -12.51 -26.35 -35.92
N ILE A 448 -12.07 -25.40 -35.13
CA ILE A 448 -11.59 -25.61 -33.76
C ILE A 448 -12.66 -25.08 -32.81
N VAL A 449 -13.15 -25.92 -31.91
CA VAL A 449 -14.25 -25.57 -31.00
C VAL A 449 -13.87 -25.72 -29.53
N ALA A 450 -14.40 -24.81 -28.71
CA ALA A 450 -14.38 -24.94 -27.27
C ALA A 450 -15.66 -24.33 -26.68
N ALA A 451 -16.37 -25.09 -25.84
CA ALA A 451 -17.61 -24.61 -25.23
C ALA A 451 -17.32 -23.51 -24.20
N VAL A 452 -16.37 -23.74 -23.29
CA VAL A 452 -15.97 -22.80 -22.24
C VAL A 452 -14.45 -22.74 -22.15
N ILE A 453 -13.92 -21.53 -22.06
CA ILE A 453 -12.48 -21.29 -21.91
C ILE A 453 -12.16 -20.25 -20.83
N GLY A 454 -10.98 -20.37 -20.24
CA GLY A 454 -10.37 -19.34 -19.41
C GLY A 454 -9.53 -18.36 -20.25
N SER A 455 -8.22 -18.33 -19.99
CA SER A 455 -7.23 -17.58 -20.79
C SER A 455 -6.95 -18.16 -22.19
N GLY A 456 -7.55 -19.31 -22.53
CA GLY A 456 -7.40 -19.96 -23.84
C GLY A 456 -6.04 -20.64 -24.07
N THR A 457 -5.30 -20.98 -23.02
CA THR A 457 -3.99 -21.67 -23.12
C THR A 457 -4.06 -22.96 -23.92
N ARG A 458 -5.14 -23.74 -23.81
CA ARG A 458 -5.31 -24.97 -24.59
C ARG A 458 -5.52 -24.68 -26.08
N LEU A 459 -6.29 -23.66 -26.44
CA LEU A 459 -6.45 -23.21 -27.83
C LEU A 459 -5.14 -22.68 -28.43
N LEU A 460 -4.33 -21.98 -27.62
CA LEU A 460 -2.98 -21.56 -28.02
C LEU A 460 -2.03 -22.75 -28.18
N SER A 461 -2.21 -23.84 -27.40
CA SER A 461 -1.52 -25.11 -27.65
C SER A 461 -1.91 -25.69 -29.00
N ILE A 462 -3.21 -25.87 -29.24
CA ILE A 462 -3.73 -26.37 -30.53
C ILE A 462 -3.19 -25.54 -31.69
N SER A 463 -3.18 -24.20 -31.55
CA SER A 463 -2.61 -23.31 -32.57
C SER A 463 -1.11 -23.51 -32.80
N ARG A 464 -0.33 -23.93 -31.80
CA ARG A 464 1.10 -24.24 -31.92
C ARG A 464 1.29 -25.60 -32.58
N ASP A 465 0.55 -26.61 -32.12
CA ASP A 465 0.62 -27.99 -32.62
C ASP A 465 0.25 -28.02 -34.11
N LEU A 466 -0.69 -27.17 -34.55
CA LEU A 466 -1.08 -27.04 -35.95
C LEU A 466 -0.03 -26.34 -36.86
N ARG A 467 1.00 -25.67 -36.33
CA ARG A 467 1.95 -24.90 -37.15
C ARG A 467 2.76 -25.76 -38.11
N ASP A 468 3.12 -26.96 -37.68
CA ASP A 468 4.01 -27.84 -38.45
C ASP A 468 3.24 -28.81 -39.34
N ILE A 469 1.95 -29.04 -39.04
CA ILE A 469 1.14 -30.09 -39.67
C ILE A 469 0.02 -29.58 -40.58
N HIS A 470 -0.29 -28.27 -40.58
CA HIS A 470 -1.43 -27.72 -41.35
C HIS A 470 -1.24 -26.26 -41.76
N ASP A 471 -1.54 -25.93 -43.01
CA ASP A 471 -1.41 -24.59 -43.61
C ASP A 471 -2.74 -23.95 -44.04
N GLY A 472 -3.82 -24.73 -44.11
CA GLY A 472 -5.15 -24.30 -44.54
C GLY A 472 -5.84 -23.29 -43.61
N ALA A 473 -7.07 -22.92 -43.98
CA ALA A 473 -7.90 -22.01 -43.18
C ALA A 473 -8.28 -22.61 -41.82
N ARG A 474 -8.31 -21.79 -40.76
CA ARG A 474 -8.68 -22.23 -39.40
C ARG A 474 -9.78 -21.34 -38.87
N HIS A 475 -10.85 -21.95 -38.38
CA HIS A 475 -11.96 -21.22 -37.76
C HIS A 475 -12.06 -21.63 -36.29
N TYR A 476 -11.86 -20.70 -35.37
CA TYR A 476 -12.07 -20.92 -33.93
C TYR A 476 -13.46 -20.45 -33.53
N MET A 477 -14.30 -21.38 -33.07
CA MET A 477 -15.64 -21.09 -32.55
C MET A 477 -15.67 -21.39 -31.05
N ILE A 478 -15.85 -20.34 -30.24
CA ILE A 478 -15.79 -20.40 -28.79
C ILE A 478 -17.16 -19.97 -28.23
N GLY A 479 -17.72 -20.78 -27.34
CA GLY A 479 -18.97 -20.43 -26.65
C GLY A 479 -18.74 -19.31 -25.63
N PHE A 480 -18.11 -19.63 -24.50
CA PHE A 480 -17.96 -18.69 -23.40
C PHE A 480 -16.50 -18.54 -22.99
N GLN A 481 -16.06 -17.30 -22.77
CA GLN A 481 -14.75 -16.99 -22.23
C GLN A 481 -14.89 -16.28 -20.88
N LEU A 482 -14.26 -16.82 -19.83
CA LEU A 482 -14.21 -16.22 -18.50
C LEU A 482 -12.75 -15.99 -18.08
N THR A 483 -12.31 -14.75 -17.98
CA THR A 483 -10.93 -14.37 -17.66
C THR A 483 -10.84 -13.50 -16.42
N GLU A 484 -9.61 -13.25 -16.00
CA GLU A 484 -9.29 -12.36 -14.88
C GLU A 484 -9.20 -10.91 -15.34
N SER A 485 -8.67 -10.64 -16.55
CA SER A 485 -8.55 -9.28 -17.11
C SER A 485 -9.26 -9.13 -18.46
N ILE A 486 -9.68 -7.89 -18.75
CA ILE A 486 -10.21 -7.45 -20.05
C ILE A 486 -9.13 -7.60 -21.13
N ASN A 487 -7.87 -7.32 -20.77
CA ASN A 487 -6.75 -7.47 -21.69
C ASN A 487 -6.57 -8.94 -22.12
N ASP A 488 -6.78 -9.93 -21.25
CA ASP A 488 -6.71 -11.36 -21.62
C ASP A 488 -7.77 -11.74 -22.65
N CYS A 489 -8.99 -11.19 -22.52
CA CYS A 489 -10.06 -11.36 -23.52
C CYS A 489 -9.59 -10.86 -24.90
N GLU A 490 -9.00 -9.66 -24.95
CA GLU A 490 -8.53 -9.09 -26.21
C GLU A 490 -7.29 -9.82 -26.79
N GLN A 491 -6.35 -10.21 -25.92
CA GLN A 491 -5.10 -10.82 -26.34
C GLN A 491 -5.30 -12.20 -26.94
N LEU A 492 -6.19 -13.03 -26.39
CA LEU A 492 -6.46 -14.35 -26.96
C LEU A 492 -6.89 -14.26 -28.42
N LYS A 493 -7.82 -13.35 -28.73
CA LYS A 493 -8.31 -13.13 -30.10
C LYS A 493 -7.20 -12.64 -31.03
N LYS A 494 -6.34 -11.73 -30.56
CA LYS A 494 -5.18 -11.23 -31.33
C LYS A 494 -4.16 -12.34 -31.59
N ASN A 495 -3.85 -13.15 -30.58
CA ASN A 495 -2.85 -14.22 -30.65
C ASN A 495 -3.28 -15.35 -31.58
N LEU A 496 -4.54 -15.78 -31.52
CA LEU A 496 -5.06 -16.85 -32.39
C LEU A 496 -5.14 -16.41 -33.86
N ARG A 497 -5.41 -15.12 -34.14
CA ARG A 497 -5.47 -14.59 -35.51
C ARG A 497 -4.11 -14.47 -36.20
N PHE A 498 -3.01 -14.56 -35.46
CA PHE A 498 -1.68 -14.45 -36.03
C PHE A 498 -1.29 -15.70 -36.82
N SER A 499 -0.90 -15.53 -38.08
CA SER A 499 -0.33 -16.59 -38.92
C SER A 499 0.92 -16.09 -39.65
N ALA A 500 2.03 -16.80 -39.49
CA ALA A 500 3.26 -16.55 -40.25
C ALA A 500 3.10 -16.97 -41.73
N ASN A 501 2.32 -18.01 -41.99
CA ASN A 501 2.10 -18.58 -43.32
C ASN A 501 0.95 -17.89 -44.08
N LYS A 502 0.43 -16.77 -43.56
CA LYS A 502 -0.71 -16.01 -44.10
C LYS A 502 -2.01 -16.80 -44.27
N SER A 503 -2.16 -17.94 -43.58
CA SER A 503 -3.42 -18.70 -43.52
C SER A 503 -4.56 -17.81 -43.00
N VAL A 504 -5.76 -17.97 -43.56
CA VAL A 504 -6.95 -17.28 -43.07
C VAL A 504 -7.37 -17.88 -41.73
N ILE A 505 -7.25 -17.12 -40.65
CA ILE A 505 -7.71 -17.53 -39.32
C ILE A 505 -8.85 -16.63 -38.86
N ASN A 506 -10.03 -17.23 -38.69
CA ASN A 506 -11.17 -16.56 -38.08
C ASN A 506 -11.34 -17.01 -36.63
N VAL A 507 -11.76 -16.10 -35.77
CA VAL A 507 -11.98 -16.34 -34.34
C VAL A 507 -13.27 -15.64 -33.93
N SER A 508 -14.22 -16.45 -33.51
CA SER A 508 -15.56 -16.06 -33.08
C SER A 508 -15.80 -16.56 -31.66
N ILE A 509 -16.20 -15.62 -30.80
CA ILE A 509 -16.47 -15.87 -29.39
C ILE A 509 -17.86 -15.29 -29.13
N MET A 510 -18.78 -16.09 -28.59
CA MET A 510 -20.14 -15.63 -28.31
C MET A 510 -20.13 -14.60 -27.18
N GLU A 511 -19.53 -14.94 -26.03
CA GLU A 511 -19.41 -14.04 -24.88
C GLU A 511 -18.03 -14.11 -24.24
N SER A 512 -17.50 -12.96 -23.81
CA SER A 512 -16.24 -12.83 -23.09
C SER A 512 -16.42 -11.94 -21.87
N LEU A 513 -16.17 -12.49 -20.68
CA LEU A 513 -16.32 -11.82 -19.39
C LEU A 513 -14.98 -11.77 -18.64
N ALA A 514 -14.66 -10.61 -18.07
CA ALA A 514 -13.51 -10.42 -17.19
C ALA A 514 -13.98 -10.11 -15.76
N ILE A 515 -13.64 -10.97 -14.80
CA ILE A 515 -14.20 -10.93 -13.44
C ILE A 515 -13.15 -10.70 -12.33
N GLY A 516 -11.86 -10.61 -12.65
CA GLY A 516 -10.79 -10.48 -11.67
C GLY A 516 -10.51 -11.77 -10.88
N ARG A 517 -9.58 -11.69 -9.92
CA ARG A 517 -9.11 -12.83 -9.09
C ARG A 517 -9.71 -12.91 -7.69
N THR A 518 -10.25 -11.78 -7.21
CA THR A 518 -10.54 -11.56 -5.78
C THR A 518 -11.59 -12.52 -5.20
N VAL A 519 -12.47 -13.04 -6.05
CA VAL A 519 -13.53 -13.95 -5.63
C VAL A 519 -12.96 -15.19 -4.92
N GLU A 520 -11.90 -15.78 -5.48
CA GLU A 520 -11.27 -16.99 -4.93
C GLU A 520 -10.74 -16.76 -3.51
N ASP A 521 -10.01 -15.66 -3.32
CA ASP A 521 -9.41 -15.30 -2.03
C ASP A 521 -10.48 -15.14 -0.95
N THR A 522 -11.62 -14.55 -1.30
CA THR A 522 -12.69 -14.29 -0.34
C THR A 522 -13.39 -15.55 0.14
N TYR A 523 -13.65 -16.51 -0.75
CA TYR A 523 -14.26 -17.78 -0.35
C TYR A 523 -13.27 -18.72 0.34
N LYS A 524 -11.98 -18.67 -0.01
CA LYS A 524 -10.93 -19.35 0.76
C LYS A 524 -10.87 -18.83 2.19
N ALA A 525 -10.84 -17.50 2.36
CA ALA A 525 -10.83 -16.90 3.69
C ALA A 525 -12.10 -17.22 4.50
N GLU A 526 -13.25 -17.36 3.84
CA GLU A 526 -14.49 -17.84 4.49
C GLU A 526 -14.36 -19.28 5.01
N ILE A 527 -13.86 -20.19 4.17
CA ILE A 527 -13.62 -21.59 4.53
C ILE A 527 -12.60 -21.70 5.68
N ASP A 528 -11.54 -20.89 5.65
CA ASP A 528 -10.48 -20.90 6.64
C ASP A 528 -10.95 -20.33 7.98
N LEU A 529 -11.75 -19.26 7.96
CA LEU A 529 -12.28 -18.64 9.16
C LEU A 529 -13.34 -19.53 9.82
N PHE A 530 -14.39 -19.88 9.09
CA PHE A 530 -15.53 -20.61 9.65
C PHE A 530 -15.28 -22.11 9.78
N GLY A 531 -14.31 -22.67 9.06
CA GLY A 531 -13.93 -24.07 9.21
C GLY A 531 -13.30 -24.42 10.57
N ARG A 532 -12.92 -23.41 11.37
CA ARG A 532 -12.40 -23.56 12.74
C ARG A 532 -13.47 -23.37 13.81
N TRP A 533 -14.69 -23.00 13.40
CA TRP A 533 -15.77 -22.63 14.31
C TRP A 533 -16.69 -23.81 14.56
N SER A 534 -17.18 -23.91 15.79
CA SER A 534 -18.20 -24.91 16.18
C SER A 534 -19.40 -24.24 16.85
N GLY A 535 -20.56 -24.91 16.78
CA GLY A 535 -21.79 -24.44 17.45
C GLY A 535 -22.68 -23.53 16.58
N PHE A 536 -22.38 -23.44 15.28
CA PHE A 536 -23.18 -22.73 14.28
C PHE A 536 -23.45 -23.64 13.07
N PRO A 537 -24.46 -24.53 13.14
CA PRO A 537 -24.67 -25.61 12.14
C PRO A 537 -24.78 -25.13 10.68
N TYR A 538 -25.37 -23.95 10.46
CA TYR A 538 -25.54 -23.37 9.12
C TYR A 538 -24.22 -22.87 8.51
N LEU A 539 -23.23 -22.49 9.32
CA LEU A 539 -21.88 -22.21 8.81
C LEU A 539 -21.13 -23.49 8.51
N GLU A 540 -21.32 -24.52 9.35
CA GLU A 540 -20.72 -25.84 9.14
C GLU A 540 -21.21 -26.48 7.83
N GLU A 541 -22.52 -26.43 7.57
CA GLU A 541 -23.13 -26.87 6.31
C GLU A 541 -22.57 -26.10 5.11
N ARG A 542 -22.52 -24.77 5.20
CA ARG A 542 -21.97 -23.92 4.13
C ARG A 542 -20.49 -24.20 3.85
N VAL A 543 -19.65 -24.35 4.89
CA VAL A 543 -18.23 -24.69 4.73
C VAL A 543 -18.10 -26.08 4.12
N HIS A 544 -18.95 -27.03 4.51
CA HIS A 544 -18.98 -28.36 3.92
C HIS A 544 -19.29 -28.30 2.42
N GLU A 545 -20.35 -27.59 2.03
CA GLU A 545 -20.74 -27.39 0.63
C GLU A 545 -19.62 -26.76 -0.22
N LEU A 546 -18.99 -25.69 0.28
CA LEU A 546 -17.87 -25.03 -0.40
C LEU A 546 -16.65 -25.94 -0.57
N ARG A 547 -16.44 -26.89 0.36
CA ARG A 547 -15.34 -27.88 0.31
C ARG A 547 -15.62 -29.07 -0.61
N GLN A 548 -16.88 -29.39 -0.92
CA GLN A 548 -17.21 -30.53 -1.77
C GLN A 548 -16.76 -30.37 -3.23
N ARG A 549 -16.43 -29.15 -3.68
CA ARG A 549 -15.97 -28.81 -5.04
C ARG A 549 -16.93 -29.20 -6.18
N GLN A 550 -18.17 -29.56 -5.87
CA GLN A 550 -19.21 -29.91 -6.86
C GLN A 550 -19.79 -28.68 -7.56
N GLY A 551 -19.64 -27.51 -6.95
CA GLY A 551 -20.16 -26.24 -7.45
C GLY A 551 -21.49 -25.85 -6.81
N LEU A 552 -21.59 -24.63 -6.31
CA LEU A 552 -22.83 -24.05 -5.76
C LEU A 552 -23.49 -23.13 -6.77
N ASN A 553 -24.69 -23.46 -7.23
CA ASN A 553 -25.47 -22.65 -8.16
C ASN A 553 -26.51 -21.75 -7.48
N GLN A 554 -26.55 -21.77 -6.14
CA GLN A 554 -27.48 -21.03 -5.28
C GLN A 554 -26.76 -20.61 -3.99
N ASN A 555 -27.34 -19.68 -3.22
CA ASN A 555 -26.86 -19.24 -1.92
C ASN A 555 -25.38 -18.82 -1.91
N ALA A 556 -25.01 -17.90 -2.80
CA ALA A 556 -23.62 -17.44 -2.94
C ALA A 556 -23.01 -16.83 -1.67
N PHE A 557 -23.83 -16.37 -0.72
CA PHE A 557 -23.45 -15.53 0.40
C PHE A 557 -23.85 -16.14 1.75
N LEU A 558 -23.41 -15.52 2.83
CA LEU A 558 -23.86 -15.83 4.18
C LEU A 558 -25.38 -15.61 4.32
N PRO A 559 -26.03 -16.30 5.28
CA PRO A 559 -27.47 -16.21 5.46
C PRO A 559 -27.96 -14.78 5.70
N ALA A 560 -29.17 -14.48 5.21
CA ALA A 560 -29.85 -13.25 5.53
C ALA A 560 -30.21 -13.21 7.03
N THR A 561 -30.14 -12.03 7.65
CA THR A 561 -30.46 -11.88 9.09
C THR A 561 -31.96 -11.75 9.42
N LEU A 562 -32.82 -11.96 8.41
CA LEU A 562 -34.27 -11.85 8.53
C LEU A 562 -34.85 -13.07 9.28
N GLN A 563 -36.01 -12.88 9.92
CA GLN A 563 -36.65 -13.97 10.70
C GLN A 563 -37.24 -15.09 9.83
N ASN A 564 -37.73 -14.73 8.63
CA ASN A 564 -38.51 -15.63 7.78
C ASN A 564 -37.82 -15.95 6.45
N GLU A 565 -36.60 -15.46 6.23
CA GLU A 565 -35.84 -15.67 5.00
C GLU A 565 -34.38 -15.89 5.36
N ASP A 566 -33.83 -17.01 4.89
CA ASP A 566 -32.45 -17.41 5.20
C ASP A 566 -31.47 -17.04 4.09
N ASN A 567 -31.96 -16.64 2.90
CA ASN A 567 -31.15 -16.35 1.73
C ASN A 567 -31.30 -14.89 1.30
N LEU A 568 -30.20 -14.27 0.86
CA LEU A 568 -30.22 -12.93 0.28
C LEU A 568 -30.87 -12.97 -1.11
N LYS A 569 -31.97 -12.24 -1.29
CA LYS A 569 -32.74 -12.20 -2.54
C LYS A 569 -32.54 -10.90 -3.29
N LEU A 570 -32.65 -10.97 -4.62
CA LEU A 570 -32.64 -9.81 -5.50
C LEU A 570 -34.05 -9.25 -5.62
N ARG A 571 -34.26 -7.99 -5.27
CA ARG A 571 -35.54 -7.29 -5.45
C ARG A 571 -35.73 -6.87 -6.90
N LYS A 572 -36.93 -6.34 -7.21
CA LYS A 572 -37.28 -5.81 -8.51
C LYS A 572 -36.39 -4.61 -8.90
N ASP A 573 -36.22 -4.41 -10.20
CA ASP A 573 -35.60 -3.23 -10.81
C ASP A 573 -34.09 -3.09 -10.50
N PHE A 574 -33.35 -4.21 -10.53
CA PHE A 574 -31.89 -4.19 -10.44
C PHE A 574 -31.28 -3.39 -11.60
N ALA A 575 -30.61 -2.28 -11.28
CA ALA A 575 -30.17 -1.28 -12.25
C ALA A 575 -29.21 -1.78 -13.35
N PHE A 576 -28.56 -2.93 -13.13
CA PHE A 576 -27.60 -3.53 -14.05
C PHE A 576 -28.18 -4.66 -14.91
N TRP A 577 -29.44 -5.05 -14.70
CA TRP A 577 -30.15 -6.05 -15.50
C TRP A 577 -31.43 -5.48 -16.11
N LYS A 578 -31.87 -6.08 -17.20
CA LYS A 578 -33.19 -5.81 -17.78
C LYS A 578 -34.28 -6.28 -16.82
N ALA A 579 -35.32 -5.47 -16.64
CA ALA A 579 -36.46 -5.82 -15.81
C ALA A 579 -37.22 -7.04 -16.37
N GLY A 580 -37.85 -7.81 -15.48
CA GLY A 580 -38.67 -8.97 -15.84
C GLY A 580 -38.06 -10.33 -15.49
N TYR A 581 -37.00 -10.37 -14.69
CA TYR A 581 -36.45 -11.62 -14.13
C TYR A 581 -37.35 -12.21 -13.02
N ASP A 582 -37.27 -13.53 -12.84
CA ASP A 582 -38.04 -14.27 -11.84
C ASP A 582 -37.59 -13.99 -10.40
N LEU A 583 -38.34 -13.17 -9.67
CA LEU A 583 -38.08 -12.85 -8.26
C LEU A 583 -38.13 -14.07 -7.31
N GLY A 584 -38.70 -15.20 -7.75
CA GLY A 584 -38.70 -16.46 -6.99
C GLY A 584 -37.41 -17.28 -7.15
N ALA A 585 -36.61 -16.99 -8.16
CA ALA A 585 -35.36 -17.68 -8.43
C ALA A 585 -34.20 -17.14 -7.57
N ASP A 586 -33.18 -17.98 -7.39
CA ASP A 586 -31.93 -17.55 -6.78
C ASP A 586 -31.03 -16.90 -7.85
N HIS A 587 -30.75 -15.61 -7.64
CA HIS A 587 -29.89 -14.81 -8.52
C HIS A 587 -28.50 -14.52 -7.93
N SER A 588 -28.18 -15.07 -6.76
CA SER A 588 -27.03 -14.67 -5.95
C SER A 588 -25.68 -14.83 -6.68
N VAL A 589 -25.47 -15.96 -7.37
CA VAL A 589 -24.24 -16.22 -8.14
C VAL A 589 -24.12 -15.27 -9.34
N ALA A 590 -25.20 -15.02 -10.07
CA ALA A 590 -25.18 -14.12 -11.22
C ALA A 590 -25.04 -12.64 -10.79
N VAL A 591 -25.57 -12.25 -9.63
CA VAL A 591 -25.33 -10.94 -9.02
C VAL A 591 -23.86 -10.79 -8.62
N LEU A 592 -23.23 -11.84 -8.08
CA LEU A 592 -21.78 -11.86 -7.84
C LEU A 592 -20.98 -11.65 -9.14
N VAL A 593 -21.32 -12.38 -10.21
CA VAL A 593 -20.71 -12.20 -11.54
C VAL A 593 -20.89 -10.76 -12.03
N THR A 594 -22.08 -10.20 -11.83
CA THR A 594 -22.38 -8.81 -12.22
C THR A 594 -21.52 -7.81 -11.47
N ALA A 595 -21.38 -7.95 -10.15
CA ALA A 595 -20.49 -7.11 -9.35
C ALA A 595 -19.03 -7.24 -9.79
N ALA A 596 -18.60 -8.47 -10.10
CA ALA A 596 -17.24 -8.74 -10.59
C ALA A 596 -16.95 -8.06 -11.92
N LEU A 597 -17.88 -8.16 -12.87
CA LEU A 597 -17.80 -7.48 -14.16
C LEU A 597 -17.73 -5.96 -14.02
N ILE A 598 -18.56 -5.40 -13.15
CA ILE A 598 -18.64 -3.95 -12.92
C ILE A 598 -17.33 -3.43 -12.33
N LEU A 599 -16.83 -4.08 -11.28
CA LEU A 599 -15.59 -3.66 -10.62
C LEU A 599 -14.37 -3.88 -11.53
N GLN A 600 -14.31 -5.00 -12.25
CA GLN A 600 -13.21 -5.23 -13.19
C GLN A 600 -13.22 -4.23 -14.34
N HIS A 601 -14.41 -3.87 -14.85
CA HIS A 601 -14.57 -2.79 -15.80
C HIS A 601 -14.13 -1.43 -15.22
N ALA A 602 -14.51 -1.11 -13.97
CA ALA A 602 -14.07 0.10 -13.29
C ALA A 602 -12.54 0.19 -13.16
N ARG A 603 -11.84 -0.94 -12.96
CA ARG A 603 -10.38 -1.00 -12.79
C ARG A 603 -9.63 -0.81 -14.11
N GLU A 604 -10.02 -1.55 -15.15
CA GLU A 604 -9.21 -1.71 -16.36
C GLU A 604 -9.70 -0.90 -17.57
N PHE A 605 -10.98 -0.53 -17.62
CA PHE A 605 -11.49 0.21 -18.77
C PHE A 605 -10.87 1.60 -18.83
N ASN A 606 -10.23 1.92 -19.95
CA ASN A 606 -9.42 3.13 -20.12
C ASN A 606 -10.14 4.25 -20.89
N LYS A 607 -11.40 4.05 -21.29
CA LYS A 607 -12.19 5.01 -22.09
C LYS A 607 -13.38 5.60 -21.33
N PHE A 608 -13.25 5.76 -20.01
CA PHE A 608 -14.23 6.52 -19.24
C PHE A 608 -14.25 7.98 -19.70
N LYS A 609 -15.43 8.61 -19.68
CA LYS A 609 -15.58 10.04 -19.98
C LYS A 609 -15.02 10.90 -18.85
N ASP A 610 -15.20 10.43 -17.62
CA ASP A 610 -14.72 11.05 -16.40
C ASP A 610 -13.68 10.14 -15.76
N ALA A 611 -12.53 10.70 -15.41
CA ALA A 611 -11.48 9.96 -14.74
C ALA A 611 -11.97 9.47 -13.35
N ASP A 612 -12.89 10.19 -12.71
CA ASP A 612 -13.42 9.86 -11.38
C ASP A 612 -14.26 8.58 -11.34
N ASP A 613 -14.77 8.12 -12.49
CA ASP A 613 -15.47 6.85 -12.59
C ASP A 613 -14.52 5.64 -12.64
N ARG A 614 -13.21 5.85 -12.72
CA ARG A 614 -12.22 4.75 -12.80
C ARG A 614 -11.75 4.33 -11.41
N LEU A 615 -11.86 3.04 -11.10
CA LEU A 615 -11.32 2.40 -9.89
C LEU A 615 -9.81 2.13 -10.00
N ALA A 616 -9.10 3.06 -10.62
CA ALA A 616 -7.66 3.14 -10.74
C ALA A 616 -7.27 4.62 -10.88
N SER A 617 -6.02 4.94 -10.54
CA SER A 617 -5.45 6.25 -10.76
C SER A 617 -4.10 6.12 -11.44
N ASP A 618 -3.79 7.05 -12.33
CA ASP A 618 -2.50 7.15 -13.01
C ASP A 618 -1.46 7.91 -12.14
N THR A 619 -1.93 8.56 -11.05
CA THR A 619 -1.11 9.21 -10.01
C THR A 619 -1.10 8.37 -8.72
N PHE A 620 -0.22 8.70 -7.76
CA PHE A 620 -0.11 8.01 -6.46
C PHE A 620 -1.29 8.33 -5.51
N GLN A 621 -2.52 8.11 -5.98
CA GLN A 621 -3.75 8.38 -5.27
C GLN A 621 -4.31 7.09 -4.66
N GLN A 622 -4.71 7.14 -3.39
CA GLN A 622 -5.56 6.08 -2.84
C GLN A 622 -6.93 6.13 -3.54
N VAL A 623 -7.39 4.99 -4.03
CA VAL A 623 -8.69 4.86 -4.70
C VAL A 623 -9.51 3.85 -3.92
N ILE A 624 -10.68 4.28 -3.45
CA ILE A 624 -11.63 3.44 -2.72
C ILE A 624 -13.00 3.49 -3.39
N LEU A 625 -13.83 2.50 -3.07
CA LEU A 625 -15.27 2.60 -3.32
C LEU A 625 -15.85 3.63 -2.36
N ASP A 626 -16.70 4.51 -2.88
CA ASP A 626 -17.46 5.43 -2.03
C ASP A 626 -18.39 4.61 -1.10
N PRO A 627 -18.43 4.88 0.22
CA PRO A 627 -19.36 4.22 1.14
C PRO A 627 -20.82 4.24 0.66
N GLU A 628 -21.20 5.28 -0.09
CA GLU A 628 -22.51 5.46 -0.69
C GLU A 628 -22.91 4.29 -1.62
N ASN A 629 -21.95 3.55 -2.19
CA ASN A 629 -22.23 2.32 -2.94
C ASN A 629 -22.99 1.27 -2.11
N PHE A 630 -22.84 1.29 -0.78
CA PHE A 630 -23.54 0.36 0.13
C PHE A 630 -24.84 0.93 0.67
N ALA A 631 -25.00 2.26 0.72
CA ALA A 631 -26.23 2.91 1.20
C ALA A 631 -27.36 2.94 0.16
N ARG A 632 -27.03 2.93 -1.14
CA ARG A 632 -28.02 3.07 -2.23
C ARG A 632 -28.81 1.81 -2.53
N TYR A 633 -28.23 0.64 -2.28
CA TYR A 633 -28.90 -0.62 -2.49
C TYR A 633 -29.54 -1.07 -1.18
N ASN A 634 -30.85 -1.28 -1.20
CA ASN A 634 -31.55 -1.99 -0.12
C ASN A 634 -31.39 -3.51 -0.23
N ASP A 635 -30.70 -3.97 -1.28
CA ASP A 635 -30.46 -5.36 -1.58
C ASP A 635 -29.17 -5.87 -0.97
N GLY A 636 -29.31 -6.69 0.07
CA GLY A 636 -28.19 -7.33 0.73
C GLY A 636 -27.40 -8.23 -0.22
N VAL A 637 -28.05 -8.85 -1.21
CA VAL A 637 -27.36 -9.65 -2.24
C VAL A 637 -26.39 -8.80 -3.08
N ILE A 638 -26.73 -7.54 -3.37
CA ILE A 638 -25.86 -6.61 -4.12
C ILE A 638 -24.72 -6.13 -3.23
N GLN A 639 -25.03 -5.75 -1.99
CA GLN A 639 -24.03 -5.34 -1.00
C GLN A 639 -23.00 -6.45 -0.76
N ALA A 640 -23.47 -7.68 -0.53
CA ALA A 640 -22.63 -8.87 -0.35
C ALA A 640 -21.76 -9.13 -1.59
N ALA A 641 -22.34 -9.07 -2.79
CA ALA A 641 -21.59 -9.23 -4.03
C ALA A 641 -20.44 -8.23 -4.17
N LEU A 642 -20.69 -6.94 -3.88
CA LEU A 642 -19.64 -5.91 -3.91
C LEU A 642 -18.54 -6.19 -2.87
N LEU A 643 -18.90 -6.56 -1.64
CA LEU A 643 -17.93 -6.90 -0.58
C LEU A 643 -17.02 -8.07 -0.97
N ARG A 644 -17.60 -9.10 -1.59
CA ARG A 644 -16.89 -10.32 -1.98
C ARG A 644 -15.90 -10.10 -3.13
N VAL A 645 -16.18 -9.14 -4.03
CA VAL A 645 -15.36 -8.91 -5.24
C VAL A 645 -14.43 -7.69 -5.15
N ALA A 646 -14.73 -6.70 -4.29
CA ALA A 646 -13.85 -5.54 -4.11
C ALA A 646 -12.48 -5.94 -3.53
N HIS A 647 -11.39 -5.32 -3.97
CA HIS A 647 -10.09 -5.54 -3.33
C HIS A 647 -10.11 -4.98 -1.90
N PRO A 648 -9.37 -5.58 -0.93
CA PRO A 648 -9.27 -5.02 0.42
C PRO A 648 -8.82 -3.55 0.45
N THR A 649 -7.95 -3.15 -0.50
CA THR A 649 -7.49 -1.76 -0.64
C THR A 649 -8.58 -0.81 -1.15
N GLU A 650 -9.61 -1.31 -1.84
CA GLU A 650 -10.76 -0.53 -2.31
C GLU A 650 -11.80 -0.30 -1.20
N LEU A 651 -11.68 -1.01 -0.07
CA LEU A 651 -12.55 -0.95 1.10
C LEU A 651 -11.78 -0.48 2.36
N ASP A 652 -10.60 0.10 2.18
CA ASP A 652 -9.77 0.62 3.26
C ASP A 652 -10.10 2.09 3.56
N TYR A 653 -11.03 2.30 4.49
CA TYR A 653 -11.44 3.63 4.95
C TYR A 653 -10.57 4.14 6.11
N SER A 654 -9.62 3.34 6.61
CA SER A 654 -8.87 3.63 7.84
C SER A 654 -7.92 4.81 7.73
N SER A 655 -7.61 5.27 6.51
CA SER A 655 -6.69 6.39 6.29
C SER A 655 -7.37 7.76 6.36
N HIS A 656 -8.71 7.83 6.35
CA HIS A 656 -9.45 9.09 6.26
C HIS A 656 -10.63 9.11 7.23
N GLU A 657 -10.50 9.85 8.34
CA GLU A 657 -11.52 9.89 9.42
C GLU A 657 -12.92 10.25 8.91
N GLY A 658 -13.06 11.23 8.01
CA GLY A 658 -14.37 11.64 7.51
C GLY A 658 -15.08 10.56 6.68
N VAL A 659 -14.33 9.77 5.92
CA VAL A 659 -14.90 8.68 5.12
C VAL A 659 -15.16 7.44 5.98
N SER A 660 -14.24 7.14 6.89
CA SER A 660 -14.42 6.11 7.92
C SER A 660 -15.71 6.34 8.72
N ARG A 661 -15.96 7.57 9.16
CA ARG A 661 -17.19 7.93 9.88
C ARG A 661 -18.44 7.66 9.06
N ARG A 662 -18.48 8.08 7.78
CA ARG A 662 -19.63 7.80 6.90
C ARG A 662 -19.86 6.31 6.70
N MET A 663 -18.80 5.53 6.49
CA MET A 663 -18.93 4.08 6.40
C MET A 663 -19.43 3.47 7.73
N THR A 664 -18.97 4.00 8.85
CA THR A 664 -19.38 3.58 10.19
C THR A 664 -20.86 3.86 10.43
N ASP A 665 -21.37 5.03 10.04
CA ASP A 665 -22.79 5.37 10.14
C ASP A 665 -23.67 4.39 9.34
N ILE A 666 -23.23 4.00 8.13
CA ILE A 666 -23.90 2.99 7.29
C ILE A 666 -23.91 1.63 8.00
N LEU A 667 -22.75 1.18 8.50
CA LEU A 667 -22.61 -0.10 9.19
C LEU A 667 -23.45 -0.16 10.48
N SER A 668 -23.44 0.91 11.26
CA SER A 668 -24.30 1.08 12.44
C SER A 668 -25.78 0.95 12.07
N GLY A 669 -26.21 1.59 10.97
CA GLY A 669 -27.56 1.44 10.44
C GLY A 669 -27.91 -0.01 10.10
N ILE A 670 -27.04 -0.69 9.34
CA ILE A 670 -27.21 -2.09 8.92
C ILE A 670 -27.31 -3.02 10.13
N PHE A 671 -26.41 -2.90 11.10
CA PHE A 671 -26.41 -3.76 12.29
C PHE A 671 -27.61 -3.50 13.21
N ARG A 672 -28.05 -2.25 13.38
CA ARG A 672 -29.27 -1.92 14.13
C ARG A 672 -30.53 -2.46 13.43
N MET A 673 -30.54 -2.45 12.10
CA MET A 673 -31.67 -2.90 11.28
C MET A 673 -31.55 -4.37 10.85
N ASN A 674 -30.72 -5.20 11.51
CA ASN A 674 -30.46 -6.58 11.09
C ASN A 674 -31.71 -7.46 10.91
N SER A 675 -32.80 -7.19 11.62
CA SER A 675 -34.07 -7.93 11.49
C SER A 675 -35.01 -7.37 10.42
N ARG A 676 -34.58 -6.33 9.70
CA ARG A 676 -35.30 -5.70 8.60
C ARG A 676 -34.49 -5.80 7.32
N GLN A 677 -35.19 -5.59 6.20
CA GLN A 677 -34.59 -5.66 4.86
C GLN A 677 -33.34 -4.79 4.70
N GLN A 678 -33.31 -3.60 5.31
CA GLN A 678 -32.16 -2.68 5.22
C GLN A 678 -30.88 -3.23 5.87
N GLY A 679 -30.99 -4.19 6.79
CA GLY A 679 -29.86 -4.77 7.51
C GLY A 679 -29.60 -6.24 7.18
N GLU A 680 -30.25 -6.80 6.16
CA GLU A 680 -30.25 -8.26 5.90
C GLU A 680 -28.86 -8.84 5.62
N ALA A 681 -27.92 -8.03 5.10
CA ALA A 681 -26.53 -8.42 4.83
C ALA A 681 -25.57 -8.21 6.02
N ALA A 682 -26.08 -8.04 7.24
CA ALA A 682 -25.25 -7.77 8.42
C ALA A 682 -24.11 -8.79 8.62
N LEU A 683 -24.35 -10.08 8.36
CA LEU A 683 -23.30 -11.11 8.47
C LEU A 683 -22.18 -10.94 7.44
N GLU A 684 -22.47 -10.48 6.23
CA GLU A 684 -21.48 -10.21 5.18
C GLU A 684 -20.59 -9.01 5.52
N PHE A 685 -21.18 -7.94 6.05
CA PHE A 685 -20.40 -6.80 6.54
C PHE A 685 -19.53 -7.16 7.75
N ALA A 686 -20.06 -7.96 8.67
CA ALA A 686 -19.28 -8.44 9.81
C ALA A 686 -18.12 -9.33 9.37
N PHE A 687 -18.36 -10.25 8.43
CA PHE A 687 -17.33 -11.08 7.83
C PHE A 687 -16.26 -10.24 7.13
N ALA A 688 -16.65 -9.21 6.37
CA ALA A 688 -15.73 -8.31 5.69
C ALA A 688 -14.86 -7.50 6.68
N LEU A 689 -15.41 -7.07 7.83
CA LEU A 689 -14.65 -6.45 8.91
C LEU A 689 -13.68 -7.45 9.57
N LYS A 690 -14.15 -8.65 9.91
CA LYS A 690 -13.35 -9.70 10.56
C LYS A 690 -12.17 -10.14 9.70
N ASN A 691 -12.38 -10.22 8.39
CA ASN A 691 -11.35 -10.60 7.42
C ASN A 691 -10.50 -9.41 6.93
N ASN A 692 -10.54 -8.25 7.62
CA ASN A 692 -9.77 -7.04 7.31
C ASN A 692 -9.93 -6.52 5.87
N ARG A 693 -11.08 -6.81 5.24
CA ARG A 693 -11.41 -6.29 3.91
C ARG A 693 -11.94 -4.87 4.04
N ILE A 694 -12.93 -4.67 4.91
CA ILE A 694 -13.30 -3.33 5.37
C ILE A 694 -12.38 -2.97 6.51
N LYS A 695 -11.70 -1.83 6.39
CA LYS A 695 -10.93 -1.24 7.49
C LYS A 695 -11.50 0.13 7.81
N LEU A 696 -11.74 0.36 9.09
CA LEU A 696 -12.20 1.65 9.62
C LEU A 696 -11.09 2.26 10.47
N TYR A 697 -11.23 3.54 10.77
CA TYR A 697 -10.40 4.22 11.75
C TYR A 697 -10.57 3.55 13.13
N GLY A 698 -9.51 3.47 13.93
CA GLY A 698 -9.50 2.67 15.16
C GLY A 698 -10.60 3.07 16.16
N SER A 699 -10.87 4.37 16.30
CA SER A 699 -11.95 4.87 17.17
C SER A 699 -13.33 4.49 16.66
N ASP A 700 -13.53 4.54 15.34
CA ASP A 700 -14.82 4.26 14.69
C ASP A 700 -15.15 2.76 14.78
N LEU A 701 -14.15 1.89 14.59
CA LEU A 701 -14.31 0.44 14.78
C LEU A 701 -14.70 0.11 16.22
N SER A 702 -14.06 0.77 17.19
CA SER A 702 -14.36 0.57 18.62
C SER A 702 -15.79 0.99 18.94
N HIS A 703 -16.22 2.16 18.44
CA HIS A 703 -17.60 2.64 18.56
C HIS A 703 -18.61 1.66 17.95
N LEU A 704 -18.33 1.14 16.75
CA LEU A 704 -19.20 0.17 16.08
C LEU A 704 -19.33 -1.13 16.89
N LYS A 705 -18.23 -1.64 17.46
CA LYS A 705 -18.26 -2.83 18.33
C LYS A 705 -19.09 -2.61 19.60
N ASP A 706 -19.00 -1.43 20.21
CA ASP A 706 -19.78 -1.08 21.40
C ASP A 706 -21.28 -1.01 21.10
N GLU A 707 -21.67 -0.49 19.93
CA GLU A 707 -23.07 -0.51 19.49
C GLU A 707 -23.60 -1.94 19.31
N VAL A 708 -22.83 -2.81 18.64
CA VAL A 708 -23.23 -4.20 18.42
C VAL A 708 -23.33 -4.97 19.74
N ARG A 709 -22.47 -4.68 20.72
CA ARG A 709 -22.55 -5.30 22.07
C ARG A 709 -23.91 -5.08 22.71
N ASN A 710 -24.49 -3.90 22.53
CA ASN A 710 -25.78 -3.50 23.09
C ASN A 710 -27.01 -4.08 22.36
N LEU A 711 -26.83 -4.78 21.23
CA LEU A 711 -27.94 -5.44 20.53
C LEU A 711 -28.50 -6.62 21.33
N CYS A 712 -29.82 -6.66 21.53
CA CYS A 712 -30.49 -7.74 22.24
C CYS A 712 -30.73 -8.96 21.33
N GLU A 713 -30.38 -10.16 21.80
CA GLU A 713 -30.57 -11.41 21.05
C GLU A 713 -32.03 -11.72 20.70
N LYS A 714 -32.99 -11.19 21.45
CA LYS A 714 -34.44 -11.31 21.17
C LYS A 714 -34.86 -10.64 19.86
N ASN A 715 -34.00 -9.83 19.24
CA ASN A 715 -34.35 -9.00 18.10
C ASN A 715 -33.93 -9.58 16.73
N GLY A 716 -33.25 -10.74 16.64
CA GLY A 716 -32.80 -11.28 15.35
C GLY A 716 -32.15 -12.67 15.41
N LYS A 717 -32.37 -13.49 14.37
CA LYS A 717 -32.02 -14.93 14.28
C LYS A 717 -30.50 -15.22 14.39
N TYR A 718 -29.65 -14.24 14.08
CA TYR A 718 -28.19 -14.42 14.00
C TYR A 718 -27.37 -13.40 14.82
N ILE A 719 -27.98 -12.72 15.80
CA ILE A 719 -27.26 -11.71 16.62
C ILE A 719 -26.09 -12.33 17.37
N LYS A 720 -26.25 -13.55 17.93
CA LYS A 720 -25.17 -14.27 18.58
C LYS A 720 -24.00 -14.52 17.63
N LEU A 721 -24.28 -14.88 16.37
CA LEU A 721 -23.23 -15.05 15.37
C LEU A 721 -22.56 -13.73 15.02
N LEU A 722 -23.35 -12.68 14.78
CA LEU A 722 -22.84 -11.34 14.49
C LEU A 722 -21.83 -10.87 15.56
N LYS A 723 -22.17 -11.07 16.84
CA LYS A 723 -21.28 -10.76 17.97
C LYS A 723 -20.02 -11.60 17.99
N ASN A 724 -20.11 -12.89 17.65
CA ASN A 724 -18.95 -13.78 17.54
C ASN A 724 -18.02 -13.36 16.39
N ILE A 725 -18.57 -13.00 15.22
CA ILE A 725 -17.79 -12.52 14.06
C ILE A 725 -17.01 -11.25 14.40
N LEU A 726 -17.55 -10.37 15.24
CA LEU A 726 -16.90 -9.12 15.62
C LEU A 726 -16.02 -9.21 16.88
N ASP A 727 -15.77 -10.42 17.40
CA ASP A 727 -14.99 -10.67 18.63
C ASP A 727 -15.56 -9.96 19.87
N ILE A 728 -16.88 -9.91 20.00
CA ILE A 728 -17.56 -9.27 21.14
C ILE A 728 -17.84 -10.28 22.25
N ASP A 729 -18.37 -11.45 21.89
CA ASP A 729 -18.72 -12.54 22.81
C ASP A 729 -17.86 -13.78 22.52
N SER A 730 -16.54 -13.66 22.67
CA SER A 730 -15.56 -14.74 22.40
C SER A 730 -15.52 -15.80 23.52
N SER A 731 -16.67 -16.40 23.82
CA SER A 731 -16.76 -17.59 24.67
C SER A 731 -17.45 -18.72 23.89
N ASN A 732 -16.68 -19.74 23.50
CA ASN A 732 -17.10 -21.08 23.01
C ASN A 732 -17.09 -21.37 21.50
N ALA A 733 -16.59 -20.50 20.62
CA ALA A 733 -16.65 -20.78 19.16
C ALA A 733 -15.37 -21.41 18.55
N LEU A 734 -14.20 -21.28 19.17
CA LEU A 734 -12.93 -21.80 18.64
C LEU A 734 -12.68 -23.21 19.17
N ASN A 735 -12.45 -24.18 18.28
CA ASN A 735 -11.94 -25.48 18.68
C ASN A 735 -10.50 -25.31 19.20
N ASP A 736 -10.23 -25.80 20.42
CA ASP A 736 -8.88 -25.88 20.98
C ASP A 736 -8.01 -26.79 20.10
N GLU A 737 -7.12 -26.20 19.29
CA GLU A 737 -5.99 -26.90 18.71
C GLU A 737 -4.87 -27.01 19.76
N THR A 738 -5.03 -27.94 20.70
CA THR A 738 -3.89 -28.59 21.36
C THR A 738 -3.88 -30.06 20.95
N SER A 739 -3.29 -30.35 19.79
CA SER A 739 -2.65 -31.63 19.43
C SER A 739 -2.12 -31.55 17.99
N ILE A 740 -0.87 -31.11 17.83
CA ILE A 740 0.24 -31.76 17.09
C ILE A 740 1.54 -31.11 17.57
#